data_AF-A0A8E0ICD9-F1
#
_entry.id   AF-A0A8E0ICD9-F1
#
_cell.length_a   1.000
_cell.length_b   1.000
_cell.length_c   1.000
_cell.angle_alpha   90.00
_cell.angle_beta   90.00
_cell.angle_gamma   90.00
#
_symmetry.space_group_name_H-M   'P 1'
#
loop_
_entity.id
_entity.type
_entity.pdbx_description
1 polymer ?
#
loop_
_entity_poly.entity_id
_entity_poly.type
_entity_poly.pdbx_seq_one_letter_code
_entity_poly.pdbx_strand_id
1 'polypeptide(L)'
;MRERLTNLLRTLLDGSASSLSDLGKQFNVTTKTIRNEIQVLNEVLAEKSLPLFDIKRGVAYNHISTQQRHSLSDVLDFDSISQGALTPEQRAVYLLLDLLQATQPVYLVDEQEKMQISKSSMDSDLRNLRADLAKYNLTLTTSPKLGAQIEGNERSIRTMFGDVLTRQHALVTLIAQQLIASGMYVDKMKEVFTKQDVTYIRDLLRRCFPKGALAANDMYSQQVTVLLIIWLHRVRSGHYVKDDETAVDLNKENAKFLNELIQHYALQIDVASELGYVGFLINSFNRRGAIDLDDWVKAQIFSVALIDHMETEIGFPFSKNEKLFEELYNHMTALFKRLSQHVKVVNPLRKTIQQGYGPIYDAIDRFFKTGRYQLTMSDDEKAFLAMYFSATQAEDRQRQDYQYQAAVVCNFGTATGRVLAAKLEERFNIDVLAVLSTSEVGILRKLPVSLVFKTVDMPIDKIPSLKVNPIPSEVDLTRVAAFLKKQTTLTKYEGRTLDPTRLFRTVLDVLKTHQVTVDKRLLADLQAAFKENHVEINEREVQPMLKDLINDHQIQLQQKADDWEDAIRISAKPLLDEDYITKNYIQAMIDSVKKFGPYIVIGPAIALAHARPEDGTKKLGVTITTLAKPINFGNPDNDPVKIIFCLAAIDNYSHLNVMKAIVQLINDQQKVDQLAQQTDIQTFKNILFNEKTSKETI
;
A
#
# COMPACT_ATOMS: atom_id res chain seq x y z
N MET A 1 11.19 -6.55 -32.83
CA MET A 1 10.34 -7.24 -33.83
C MET A 1 9.11 -7.87 -33.18
N ARG A 2 9.24 -8.62 -32.07
CA ARG A 2 8.12 -9.31 -31.38
C ARG A 2 7.12 -8.39 -30.64
N GLU A 3 7.59 -7.32 -30.01
CA GLU A 3 6.71 -6.29 -29.40
C GLU A 3 5.83 -5.56 -30.45
N ARG A 4 6.38 -5.35 -31.65
CA ARG A 4 5.65 -4.76 -32.79
C ARG A 4 4.55 -5.67 -33.31
N LEU A 5 4.81 -6.98 -33.44
CA LEU A 5 3.79 -7.97 -33.82
C LEU A 5 2.64 -8.04 -32.81
N THR A 6 2.94 -7.98 -31.51
CA THR A 6 1.94 -7.98 -30.43
C THR A 6 1.08 -6.72 -30.47
N ASN A 7 1.72 -5.55 -30.62
CA ASN A 7 1.02 -4.28 -30.73
C ASN A 7 0.22 -4.16 -32.04
N LEU A 8 0.72 -4.75 -33.14
CA LEU A 8 0.00 -4.87 -34.41
C LEU A 8 -1.25 -5.74 -34.24
N LEU A 9 -1.14 -6.89 -33.57
CA LEU A 9 -2.27 -7.77 -33.27
C LEU A 9 -3.33 -7.03 -32.42
N ARG A 10 -2.93 -6.34 -31.34
CA ARG A 10 -3.86 -5.53 -30.52
C ARG A 10 -4.58 -4.48 -31.35
N THR A 11 -3.84 -3.75 -32.18
CA THR A 11 -4.39 -2.69 -33.04
C THR A 11 -5.39 -3.27 -34.06
N LEU A 12 -5.10 -4.45 -34.62
CA LEU A 12 -6.00 -5.15 -35.54
C LEU A 12 -7.24 -5.71 -34.83
N LEU A 13 -7.11 -6.10 -33.56
CA LEU A 13 -8.23 -6.60 -32.75
C LEU A 13 -9.17 -5.48 -32.28
N ASP A 14 -8.65 -4.28 -32.01
CA ASP A 14 -9.45 -3.16 -31.52
C ASP A 14 -10.37 -2.56 -32.60
N GLY A 15 -10.03 -2.70 -33.88
CA GLY A 15 -10.82 -2.24 -35.02
C GLY A 15 -11.48 -3.38 -35.81
N SER A 16 -12.50 -3.05 -36.62
CA SER A 16 -13.04 -3.96 -37.64
C SER A 16 -12.27 -3.88 -38.97
N ALA A 17 -11.56 -2.78 -39.22
CA ALA A 17 -10.72 -2.56 -40.38
C ALA A 17 -9.55 -1.60 -40.06
N SER A 18 -8.36 -1.87 -40.60
CA SER A 18 -7.15 -1.06 -40.38
C SER A 18 -6.37 -0.85 -41.68
N SER A 19 -6.05 0.41 -41.99
CA SER A 19 -5.28 0.79 -43.18
C SER A 19 -3.81 0.42 -43.04
N LEU A 20 -3.24 -0.30 -44.02
CA LEU A 20 -1.82 -0.69 -44.00
C LEU A 20 -0.89 0.52 -44.07
N SER A 21 -1.31 1.61 -44.69
CA SER A 21 -0.55 2.87 -44.76
C SER A 21 -0.43 3.51 -43.38
N ASP A 22 -1.54 3.53 -42.63
CA ASP A 22 -1.58 4.13 -41.29
C ASP A 22 -0.87 3.24 -40.27
N LEU A 23 -1.02 1.92 -40.37
CA LEU A 23 -0.22 0.96 -39.60
C LEU A 23 1.28 1.11 -39.90
N GLY A 24 1.67 1.30 -41.17
CA GLY A 24 3.06 1.53 -41.54
C GLY A 24 3.64 2.79 -40.90
N LYS A 25 2.87 3.88 -40.86
CA LYS A 25 3.25 5.12 -40.15
C LYS A 25 3.32 4.92 -38.64
N GLN A 26 2.31 4.28 -38.05
CA GLN A 26 2.20 4.05 -36.61
C GLN A 26 3.36 3.19 -36.07
N PHE A 27 3.76 2.16 -36.82
CA PHE A 27 4.83 1.23 -36.43
C PHE A 27 6.19 1.57 -37.03
N ASN A 28 6.31 2.69 -37.74
CA ASN A 28 7.53 3.15 -38.42
C ASN A 28 8.17 2.09 -39.34
N VAL A 29 7.34 1.45 -40.17
CA VAL A 29 7.76 0.39 -41.11
C VAL A 29 7.05 0.50 -42.46
N THR A 30 7.56 -0.19 -43.47
CA THR A 30 6.93 -0.20 -44.80
C THR A 30 5.61 -0.99 -44.80
N THR A 31 4.69 -0.67 -45.71
CA THR A 31 3.46 -1.45 -45.93
C THR A 31 3.75 -2.91 -46.31
N LYS A 32 4.89 -3.18 -46.94
CA LYS A 32 5.39 -4.53 -47.22
C LYS A 32 5.72 -5.29 -45.94
N THR A 33 6.34 -4.62 -44.95
CA THR A 33 6.63 -5.21 -43.63
C THR A 33 5.35 -5.53 -42.87
N ILE A 34 4.36 -4.63 -42.87
CA ILE A 34 3.06 -4.88 -42.24
C ILE A 34 2.34 -6.09 -42.87
N ARG A 35 2.38 -6.25 -44.21
CA ARG A 35 1.81 -7.44 -44.87
C ARG A 35 2.46 -8.74 -44.39
N ASN A 36 3.79 -8.76 -44.32
CA ASN A 36 4.53 -9.94 -43.86
C ASN A 36 4.21 -10.25 -42.39
N GLU A 37 4.09 -9.24 -41.53
CA GLU A 37 3.75 -9.44 -40.12
C GLU A 37 2.30 -9.90 -39.94
N ILE A 38 1.34 -9.42 -40.75
CA ILE A 38 -0.03 -9.95 -40.76
C ILE A 38 -0.06 -11.42 -41.23
N GLN A 39 0.79 -11.79 -42.19
CA GLN A 39 0.91 -13.19 -42.62
C GLN A 39 1.38 -14.09 -41.48
N VAL A 40 2.39 -13.66 -40.71
CA VAL A 40 2.85 -14.36 -39.50
C VAL A 40 1.72 -14.47 -38.47
N LEU A 41 0.92 -13.40 -38.27
CA LEU A 41 -0.24 -13.47 -37.37
C LEU A 41 -1.30 -14.46 -37.87
N ASN A 42 -1.52 -14.56 -39.17
CA ASN A 42 -2.47 -15.50 -39.74
C ASN A 42 -2.04 -16.96 -39.56
N GLU A 43 -0.74 -17.26 -39.59
CA GLU A 43 -0.23 -18.60 -39.29
C GLU A 43 -0.60 -19.01 -37.85
N VAL A 44 -0.43 -18.11 -36.89
CA VAL A 44 -0.80 -18.32 -35.48
C VAL A 44 -2.32 -18.49 -35.30
N LEU A 45 -3.11 -17.68 -36.00
CA LEU A 45 -4.58 -17.78 -35.94
C LEU A 45 -5.08 -19.10 -36.54
N ALA A 46 -4.42 -19.58 -37.60
CA ALA A 46 -4.76 -20.85 -38.25
C ALA A 46 -4.53 -22.05 -37.31
N GLU A 47 -3.41 -22.09 -36.57
CA GLU A 47 -3.12 -23.15 -35.59
C GLU A 47 -4.21 -23.28 -34.51
N LYS A 48 -4.84 -22.17 -34.16
CA LYS A 48 -5.92 -22.12 -33.15
C LYS A 48 -7.33 -22.19 -33.74
N SER A 49 -7.46 -22.47 -35.04
CA SER A 49 -8.74 -22.53 -35.74
C SER A 49 -9.56 -21.23 -35.61
N LEU A 50 -8.88 -20.07 -35.61
CA LEU A 50 -9.50 -18.76 -35.51
C LEU A 50 -9.62 -18.07 -36.88
N PRO A 51 -10.58 -17.13 -37.05
CA PRO A 51 -10.69 -16.34 -38.28
C PRO A 51 -9.42 -15.54 -38.57
N LEU A 52 -8.96 -15.58 -39.83
CA LEU A 52 -7.75 -14.90 -40.29
C LEU A 52 -8.02 -13.43 -40.63
N PHE A 53 -6.97 -12.60 -40.64
CA PHE A 53 -7.02 -11.25 -41.18
C PHE A 53 -6.93 -11.27 -42.71
N ASP A 54 -7.90 -10.64 -43.38
CA ASP A 54 -7.88 -10.50 -44.84
C ASP A 54 -7.39 -9.11 -45.25
N ILE A 55 -6.55 -9.05 -46.29
CA ILE A 55 -6.04 -7.77 -46.83
C ILE A 55 -6.72 -7.49 -48.18
N LYS A 56 -7.58 -6.47 -48.25
CA LYS A 56 -8.23 -6.03 -49.50
C LYS A 56 -8.00 -4.54 -49.72
N ARG A 57 -7.54 -4.17 -50.92
CA ARG A 57 -7.27 -2.78 -51.34
C ARG A 57 -6.41 -1.97 -50.34
N GLY A 58 -5.46 -2.62 -49.67
CA GLY A 58 -4.57 -1.96 -48.70
C GLY A 58 -5.17 -1.76 -47.30
N VAL A 59 -6.27 -2.43 -46.98
CA VAL A 59 -6.90 -2.46 -45.66
C VAL A 59 -6.93 -3.90 -45.15
N ALA A 60 -6.54 -4.11 -43.89
CA ALA A 60 -6.66 -5.37 -43.17
C ALA A 60 -8.02 -5.42 -42.43
N TYR A 61 -8.75 -6.52 -42.58
CA TYR A 61 -10.08 -6.72 -41.97
C TYR A 61 -10.02 -7.74 -40.85
N ASN A 62 -10.69 -7.42 -39.75
CA ASN A 62 -10.78 -8.27 -38.57
C ASN A 62 -12.12 -9.01 -38.54
N HIS A 63 -12.07 -10.34 -38.52
CA HIS A 63 -13.24 -11.22 -38.52
C HIS A 63 -13.45 -11.95 -37.19
N ILE A 64 -12.70 -11.58 -36.15
CA ILE A 64 -12.70 -12.24 -34.84
C ILE A 64 -13.78 -11.62 -33.95
N SER A 65 -14.74 -12.43 -33.49
CA SER A 65 -15.81 -12.01 -32.59
C SER A 65 -15.32 -11.73 -31.16
N THR A 66 -16.08 -10.94 -30.39
CA THR A 66 -15.77 -10.64 -28.97
C THR A 66 -15.62 -11.90 -28.11
N GLN A 67 -16.39 -12.96 -28.40
CA GLN A 67 -16.30 -14.24 -27.71
C GLN A 67 -15.00 -15.00 -28.05
N GLN A 68 -14.54 -14.92 -29.30
CA GLN A 68 -13.26 -15.50 -29.75
C GLN A 68 -12.03 -14.68 -29.31
N ARG A 69 -12.20 -13.40 -28.94
CA ARG A 69 -11.13 -12.60 -28.34
C ARG A 69 -10.68 -13.15 -26.98
N HIS A 70 -11.56 -13.79 -26.23
CA HIS A 70 -11.18 -14.42 -24.97
C HIS A 70 -10.19 -15.58 -25.17
N SER A 71 -10.34 -16.38 -26.24
CA SER A 71 -9.37 -17.41 -26.64
C SER A 71 -8.06 -16.87 -27.22
N LEU A 72 -7.97 -15.55 -27.48
CA LEU A 72 -6.78 -14.86 -27.95
C LEU A 72 -5.99 -14.19 -26.82
N SER A 73 -6.50 -14.16 -25.59
CA SER A 73 -5.74 -13.69 -24.44
C SER A 73 -4.47 -14.51 -24.23
N ASP A 74 -4.52 -15.81 -24.52
CA ASP A 74 -3.37 -16.74 -24.55
C ASP A 74 -2.40 -16.51 -25.73
N VAL A 75 -2.84 -15.81 -26.78
CA VAL A 75 -2.07 -15.50 -28.01
C VAL A 75 -1.37 -14.15 -27.92
N LEU A 76 -1.92 -13.23 -27.11
CA LEU A 76 -1.30 -11.94 -26.80
C LEU A 76 -0.03 -12.08 -25.95
N ASP A 77 0.20 -13.25 -25.35
CA ASP A 77 1.50 -13.70 -24.83
C ASP A 77 2.27 -14.44 -25.95
N PHE A 78 2.88 -13.64 -26.83
CA PHE A 78 3.75 -14.10 -27.92
C PHE A 78 4.97 -14.91 -27.45
N ASP A 79 5.20 -15.02 -26.14
CA ASP A 79 6.23 -15.88 -25.53
C ASP A 79 5.99 -17.37 -25.79
N SER A 80 4.75 -17.77 -26.11
CA SER A 80 4.37 -19.18 -26.34
C SER A 80 4.44 -19.63 -27.80
N ILE A 81 4.62 -18.72 -28.77
CA ILE A 81 4.46 -19.01 -30.21
C ILE A 81 5.78 -19.30 -30.93
N SER A 82 6.93 -19.00 -30.32
CA SER A 82 8.19 -19.46 -30.90
C SER A 82 8.52 -20.87 -30.42
N GLN A 83 8.33 -21.87 -31.28
CA GLN A 83 9.15 -23.09 -31.28
C GLN A 83 10.66 -22.79 -31.53
N GLY A 84 11.12 -21.56 -31.33
CA GLY A 84 12.43 -21.06 -31.73
C GLY A 84 13.06 -20.18 -30.66
N ALA A 85 14.24 -20.62 -30.20
CA ALA A 85 15.24 -19.94 -29.38
C ALA A 85 14.72 -19.06 -28.21
N LEU A 86 15.07 -19.48 -27.00
CA LEU A 86 14.84 -18.72 -25.76
C LEU A 86 15.47 -17.31 -25.83
N THR A 87 14.75 -16.30 -25.32
CA THR A 87 15.30 -14.94 -25.17
C THR A 87 16.41 -14.91 -24.10
N PRO A 88 17.34 -13.93 -24.11
CA PRO A 88 18.36 -13.83 -23.05
C PRO A 88 17.78 -13.84 -21.63
N GLU A 89 16.63 -13.20 -21.43
CA GLU A 89 15.93 -13.20 -20.14
C GLU A 89 15.38 -14.60 -19.80
N GLN A 90 14.70 -15.26 -20.74
CA GLN A 90 14.21 -16.63 -20.55
C GLN A 90 15.36 -17.63 -20.30
N ARG A 91 16.50 -17.46 -20.98
CA ARG A 91 17.70 -18.29 -20.75
C ARG A 91 18.29 -18.09 -19.37
N ALA A 92 18.36 -16.85 -18.89
CA ALA A 92 18.81 -16.54 -17.54
C ALA A 92 17.91 -17.20 -16.49
N VAL A 93 16.58 -17.11 -16.66
CA VAL A 93 15.60 -17.76 -15.77
C VAL A 93 15.69 -19.28 -15.87
N TYR A 94 15.84 -19.84 -17.07
CA TYR A 94 16.01 -21.29 -17.26
C TYR A 94 17.24 -21.80 -16.50
N LEU A 95 18.39 -21.16 -16.69
CA LEU A 95 19.64 -21.51 -15.98
C LEU A 95 19.48 -21.37 -14.46
N LEU A 96 18.78 -20.34 -13.99
CA LEU A 96 18.46 -20.18 -12.57
C LEU A 96 17.60 -21.34 -12.05
N LEU A 97 16.61 -21.81 -12.80
CA LEU A 97 15.80 -22.97 -12.41
C LEU A 97 16.61 -24.26 -12.30
N ASP A 98 17.61 -24.46 -13.17
CA ASP A 98 18.56 -25.59 -13.02
C ASP A 98 19.46 -25.42 -11.79
N LEU A 99 20.02 -24.24 -11.57
CA LEU A 99 20.84 -23.93 -10.38
C LEU A 99 20.05 -24.06 -9.06
N LEU A 100 18.74 -23.81 -9.09
CA LEU A 100 17.84 -23.98 -7.94
C LEU A 100 17.75 -25.45 -7.51
N GLN A 101 17.67 -26.37 -8.47
CA GLN A 101 17.50 -27.82 -8.26
C GLN A 101 18.84 -28.56 -8.11
N ALA A 102 19.95 -27.94 -8.53
CA ALA A 102 21.26 -28.55 -8.60
C ALA A 102 21.77 -29.09 -7.24
N THR A 103 22.09 -30.39 -7.20
CA THR A 103 22.84 -31.05 -6.11
C THR A 103 24.34 -31.12 -6.38
N GLN A 104 24.75 -30.82 -7.61
CA GLN A 104 26.12 -30.77 -8.13
C GLN A 104 26.24 -29.55 -9.05
N PRO A 105 27.43 -29.00 -9.28
CA PRO A 105 27.53 -27.80 -10.11
C PRO A 105 27.04 -28.05 -11.55
N VAL A 106 26.36 -27.06 -12.13
CA VAL A 106 25.66 -27.17 -13.42
C VAL A 106 26.64 -27.03 -14.58
N TYR A 107 26.75 -28.05 -15.41
CA TYR A 107 27.67 -28.04 -16.56
C TYR A 107 27.15 -27.11 -17.67
N LEU A 108 27.84 -25.99 -17.88
CA LEU A 108 27.44 -24.96 -18.84
C LEU A 108 27.42 -25.44 -20.30
N VAL A 109 28.15 -26.52 -20.62
CA VAL A 109 28.15 -27.12 -21.96
C VAL A 109 26.80 -27.80 -22.24
N ASP A 110 26.28 -28.54 -21.25
CA ASP A 110 24.98 -29.21 -21.37
C ASP A 110 23.86 -28.16 -21.52
N GLU A 111 23.96 -27.03 -20.81
CA GLU A 111 23.02 -25.93 -20.93
C GLU A 111 23.09 -25.22 -22.29
N GLN A 112 24.29 -25.11 -22.89
CA GLN A 112 24.44 -24.58 -24.25
C GLN A 112 23.75 -25.49 -25.28
N GLU A 113 23.88 -26.81 -25.11
CA GLU A 113 23.26 -27.79 -26.00
C GLU A 113 21.73 -27.79 -25.83
N LYS A 114 21.23 -27.84 -24.60
CA LYS A 114 19.78 -27.80 -24.29
C LYS A 114 19.12 -26.55 -24.88
N MET A 115 19.72 -25.37 -24.66
CA MET A 115 19.17 -24.10 -25.14
C MET A 115 19.52 -23.80 -26.61
N GLN A 116 20.34 -24.63 -27.25
CA GLN A 116 20.84 -24.46 -28.62
C GLN A 116 21.53 -23.11 -28.86
N ILE A 117 22.42 -22.70 -27.94
CA ILE A 117 23.14 -21.43 -28.02
C ILE A 117 24.65 -21.60 -28.15
N SER A 118 25.32 -20.61 -28.73
CA SER A 118 26.78 -20.57 -28.80
C SER A 118 27.40 -20.30 -27.42
N LYS A 119 28.66 -20.72 -27.25
CA LYS A 119 29.49 -20.35 -26.08
C LYS A 119 29.52 -18.84 -25.86
N SER A 120 29.66 -18.04 -26.92
CA SER A 120 29.67 -16.57 -26.82
C SER A 120 28.35 -15.99 -26.28
N SER A 121 27.22 -16.62 -26.60
CA SER A 121 25.91 -16.23 -26.07
C SER A 121 25.82 -16.56 -24.57
N MET A 122 26.22 -17.78 -24.19
CA MET A 122 26.29 -18.19 -22.79
C MET A 122 27.21 -17.28 -21.96
N ASP A 123 28.40 -16.96 -22.46
CA ASP A 123 29.33 -16.04 -21.77
C ASP A 123 28.72 -14.65 -21.58
N SER A 124 27.91 -14.18 -22.53
CA SER A 124 27.16 -12.93 -22.38
C SER A 124 26.06 -13.03 -21.32
N ASP A 125 25.30 -14.11 -21.31
CA ASP A 125 24.23 -14.33 -20.33
C ASP A 125 24.80 -14.46 -18.90
N LEU A 126 25.92 -15.18 -18.75
CA LEU A 126 26.61 -15.32 -17.46
C LEU A 126 27.21 -14.01 -16.93
N ARG A 127 27.61 -13.08 -17.81
CA ARG A 127 28.04 -11.74 -17.39
C ARG A 127 26.88 -10.95 -16.78
N ASN A 128 25.71 -10.99 -17.42
CA ASN A 128 24.51 -10.35 -16.91
C ASN A 128 24.05 -10.99 -15.60
N LEU A 129 24.02 -12.33 -15.53
CA LEU A 129 23.65 -13.08 -14.34
C LEU A 129 24.57 -12.78 -13.15
N ARG A 130 25.89 -12.67 -13.37
CA ARG A 130 26.83 -12.23 -12.32
C ARG A 130 26.52 -10.84 -11.80
N ALA A 131 26.17 -9.89 -12.67
CA ALA A 131 25.80 -8.54 -12.26
C ALA A 131 24.49 -8.52 -11.45
N ASP A 132 23.54 -9.39 -11.76
CA ASP A 132 22.30 -9.51 -11.02
C ASP A 132 22.51 -10.19 -9.65
N LEU A 133 23.30 -11.26 -9.59
CA LEU A 133 23.66 -11.94 -8.33
C LEU A 133 24.43 -11.04 -7.36
N ALA A 134 25.32 -10.19 -7.89
CA ALA A 134 26.11 -9.26 -7.08
C ALA A 134 25.22 -8.29 -6.27
N LYS A 135 24.02 -7.94 -6.76
CA LYS A 135 23.05 -7.09 -6.03
C LYS A 135 22.55 -7.72 -4.72
N TYR A 136 22.71 -9.03 -4.57
CA TYR A 136 22.31 -9.81 -3.40
C TYR A 136 23.53 -10.28 -2.59
N ASN A 137 24.73 -9.76 -2.88
CA ASN A 137 26.00 -10.25 -2.34
C ASN A 137 26.24 -11.75 -2.64
N LEU A 138 25.80 -12.21 -3.82
CA LEU A 138 25.98 -13.58 -4.29
C LEU A 138 27.04 -13.62 -5.40
N THR A 139 27.77 -14.74 -5.46
CA THR A 139 28.80 -14.96 -6.48
C THR A 139 28.46 -16.19 -7.31
N LEU A 140 28.57 -16.08 -8.64
CA LEU A 140 28.50 -17.24 -9.54
C LEU A 140 29.90 -17.76 -9.82
N THR A 141 30.30 -18.85 -9.18
CA THR A 141 31.57 -19.51 -9.47
C THR A 141 31.39 -20.44 -10.65
N THR A 142 32.34 -20.38 -11.58
CA THR A 142 32.37 -21.22 -12.78
C THR A 142 33.75 -21.82 -12.90
N SER A 143 33.85 -23.14 -13.00
CA SER A 143 35.14 -23.82 -13.19
C SER A 143 35.22 -24.53 -14.55
N PRO A 144 36.41 -24.59 -15.18
CA PRO A 144 36.57 -25.23 -16.49
C PRO A 144 36.29 -26.74 -16.54
N LYS A 145 36.22 -27.41 -15.38
CA LYS A 145 36.03 -28.87 -15.27
C LYS A 145 34.75 -29.30 -14.56
N LEU A 146 34.10 -28.45 -13.74
CA LEU A 146 33.07 -28.91 -12.81
C LEU A 146 31.70 -28.24 -12.96
N GLY A 147 31.55 -27.14 -13.71
CA GLY A 147 30.25 -26.47 -13.87
C GLY A 147 30.12 -25.18 -13.05
N ALA A 148 28.89 -24.67 -12.96
CA ALA A 148 28.50 -23.40 -12.37
C ALA A 148 27.72 -23.59 -11.06
N GLN A 149 27.99 -22.75 -10.07
CA GLN A 149 27.32 -22.77 -8.78
C GLN A 149 27.17 -21.36 -8.20
N ILE A 150 26.10 -21.14 -7.44
CA ILE A 150 25.88 -19.89 -6.70
C ILE A 150 26.42 -20.06 -5.28
N GLU A 151 27.28 -19.13 -4.85
CA GLU A 151 27.86 -19.07 -3.52
C GLU A 151 27.39 -17.81 -2.79
N GLY A 152 27.06 -17.95 -1.50
CA GLY A 152 26.61 -16.87 -0.63
C GLY A 152 25.76 -17.37 0.55
N ASN A 153 25.14 -16.44 1.29
CA ASN A 153 24.20 -16.80 2.35
C ASN A 153 22.92 -17.40 1.73
N GLU A 154 22.45 -18.51 2.27
CA GLU A 154 21.31 -19.26 1.73
C GLU A 154 20.00 -18.45 1.72
N ARG A 155 19.79 -17.58 2.71
CA ARG A 155 18.65 -16.64 2.71
C ARG A 155 18.72 -15.70 1.51
N SER A 156 19.88 -15.12 1.23
CA SER A 156 20.09 -14.25 0.07
C SER A 156 19.87 -14.99 -1.25
N ILE A 157 20.29 -16.25 -1.35
CA ILE A 157 20.04 -17.12 -2.51
C ILE A 157 18.53 -17.29 -2.73
N ARG A 158 17.80 -17.70 -1.69
CA ARG A 158 16.34 -17.90 -1.75
C ARG A 158 15.60 -16.60 -2.08
N THR A 159 16.02 -15.47 -1.51
CA THR A 159 15.47 -14.14 -1.81
C THR A 159 15.70 -13.75 -3.27
N MET A 160 16.89 -13.99 -3.82
CA MET A 160 17.20 -13.72 -5.22
C MET A 160 16.31 -14.54 -6.16
N PHE A 161 16.16 -15.85 -5.90
CA PHE A 161 15.23 -16.69 -6.66
C PHE A 161 13.79 -16.17 -6.57
N GLY A 162 13.33 -15.83 -5.36
CA GLY A 162 12.00 -15.26 -5.16
C GLY A 162 11.80 -13.98 -5.98
N ASP A 163 12.75 -13.05 -5.93
CA ASP A 163 12.68 -11.77 -6.63
C ASP A 163 12.65 -11.92 -8.16
N VAL A 164 13.43 -12.86 -8.71
CA VAL A 164 13.48 -13.09 -10.17
C VAL A 164 12.23 -13.84 -10.64
N LEU A 165 11.84 -14.90 -9.93
CA LEU A 165 10.77 -15.80 -10.36
C LEU A 165 9.38 -15.19 -10.19
N THR A 166 9.11 -14.45 -9.10
CA THR A 166 7.80 -13.80 -8.87
C THR A 166 7.46 -12.71 -9.88
N ARG A 167 8.43 -12.22 -10.64
CA ARG A 167 8.23 -11.24 -11.72
C ARG A 167 7.83 -11.89 -13.05
N GLN A 168 7.95 -13.21 -13.17
CA GLN A 168 7.67 -13.92 -14.40
C GLN A 168 6.17 -14.16 -14.55
N HIS A 169 5.56 -13.56 -15.58
CA HIS A 169 4.12 -13.72 -15.86
C HIS A 169 3.73 -15.20 -16.02
N ALA A 170 4.55 -15.97 -16.74
CA ALA A 170 4.34 -17.41 -16.92
C ALA A 170 4.24 -18.17 -15.58
N LEU A 171 5.04 -17.78 -14.57
CA LEU A 171 4.96 -18.39 -13.25
C LEU A 171 3.67 -18.01 -12.53
N VAL A 172 3.26 -16.74 -12.57
CA VAL A 172 1.99 -16.28 -11.95
C VAL A 172 0.81 -17.10 -12.50
N THR A 173 0.73 -17.25 -13.82
CA THR A 173 -0.33 -18.02 -14.49
C THR A 173 -0.24 -19.52 -14.20
N LEU A 174 0.98 -20.07 -14.09
CA LEU A 174 1.21 -21.45 -13.71
C LEU A 174 0.74 -21.72 -12.28
N ILE A 175 1.12 -20.87 -11.33
CA ILE A 175 0.71 -20.99 -9.94
C ILE A 175 -0.81 -20.85 -9.84
N ALA A 176 -1.42 -19.92 -10.57
CA ALA A 176 -2.88 -19.82 -10.67
C ALA A 176 -3.57 -21.06 -11.31
N GLN A 177 -2.79 -22.04 -11.80
CA GLN A 177 -3.26 -23.24 -12.51
C GLN A 177 -4.02 -22.93 -13.81
N GLN A 178 -3.72 -21.78 -14.41
CA GLN A 178 -4.36 -21.27 -15.64
C GLN A 178 -3.47 -21.44 -16.87
N LEU A 179 -2.22 -21.90 -16.70
CA LEU A 179 -1.26 -21.98 -17.81
C LEU A 179 -1.45 -23.24 -18.65
N ILE A 180 -1.93 -23.06 -19.89
CA ILE A 180 -2.10 -24.12 -20.89
C ILE A 180 -0.90 -24.18 -21.87
N ALA A 181 -0.07 -23.14 -21.91
CA ALA A 181 1.08 -23.02 -22.82
C ALA A 181 2.11 -24.16 -22.65
N SER A 182 2.80 -24.48 -23.74
CA SER A 182 3.86 -25.49 -23.82
C SER A 182 5.09 -24.93 -24.53
N GLY A 183 6.27 -25.44 -24.18
CA GLY A 183 7.54 -25.00 -24.76
C GLY A 183 8.66 -25.01 -23.72
N MET A 184 9.91 -25.12 -24.17
CA MET A 184 11.09 -25.37 -23.33
C MET A 184 11.14 -24.54 -22.04
N TYR A 185 10.86 -23.23 -22.11
CA TYR A 185 10.82 -22.35 -20.95
C TYR A 185 9.72 -22.70 -19.94
N VAL A 186 8.50 -22.91 -20.45
CA VAL A 186 7.31 -23.24 -19.64
C VAL A 186 7.42 -24.65 -19.08
N ASP A 187 7.96 -25.58 -19.85
CA ASP A 187 8.15 -26.97 -19.44
C ASP A 187 9.17 -27.06 -18.30
N LYS A 188 10.26 -26.27 -18.36
CA LYS A 188 11.21 -26.13 -17.24
C LYS A 188 10.54 -25.54 -16.00
N MET A 189 9.67 -24.55 -16.15
CA MET A 189 8.89 -24.04 -15.01
C MET A 189 7.96 -25.11 -14.42
N LYS A 190 7.29 -25.92 -15.24
CA LYS A 190 6.41 -27.01 -14.78
C LYS A 190 7.18 -28.14 -14.09
N GLU A 191 8.44 -28.37 -14.46
CA GLU A 191 9.33 -29.31 -13.79
C GLU A 191 9.62 -28.86 -12.34
N VAL A 192 9.85 -27.56 -12.15
CA VAL A 192 10.16 -26.98 -10.83
C VAL A 192 8.89 -26.78 -10.00
N PHE A 193 7.85 -26.22 -10.60
CA PHE A 193 6.57 -25.89 -9.98
C PHE A 193 5.52 -26.89 -10.41
N THR A 194 5.65 -28.13 -9.93
CA THR A 194 4.72 -29.20 -10.34
C THR A 194 3.30 -28.87 -9.90
N LYS A 195 2.30 -29.28 -10.70
CA LYS A 195 0.89 -29.08 -10.33
C LYS A 195 0.56 -29.71 -8.97
N GLN A 196 1.18 -30.85 -8.64
CA GLN A 196 1.00 -31.53 -7.38
C GLN A 196 1.51 -30.69 -6.20
N ASP A 197 2.75 -30.17 -6.29
CA ASP A 197 3.35 -29.36 -5.23
C ASP A 197 2.60 -28.05 -5.01
N VAL A 198 2.26 -27.36 -6.11
CA VAL A 198 1.50 -26.11 -6.05
C VAL A 198 0.13 -26.32 -5.40
N THR A 199 -0.58 -27.40 -5.76
CA THR A 199 -1.89 -27.71 -5.17
C THR A 199 -1.75 -28.05 -3.69
N TYR A 200 -0.83 -28.95 -3.35
CA TYR A 200 -0.63 -29.41 -1.99
C TYR A 200 -0.25 -28.28 -1.04
N ILE A 201 0.74 -27.46 -1.40
CA ILE A 201 1.19 -26.34 -0.56
C ILE A 201 0.06 -25.33 -0.38
N ARG A 202 -0.70 -24.99 -1.43
CA ARG A 202 -1.83 -24.07 -1.33
C ARG A 202 -2.92 -24.58 -0.40
N ASP A 203 -3.29 -25.86 -0.53
CA ASP A 203 -4.32 -26.48 0.29
C ASP A 203 -3.87 -26.57 1.75
N LEU A 204 -2.59 -26.89 1.99
CA LEU A 204 -1.98 -26.87 3.30
C LEU A 204 -1.98 -25.47 3.92
N LEU A 205 -1.60 -24.43 3.16
CA LEU A 205 -1.67 -23.04 3.62
C LEU A 205 -3.10 -22.65 4.01
N ARG A 206 -4.09 -22.96 3.16
CA ARG A 206 -5.50 -22.67 3.45
C ARG A 206 -6.01 -23.41 4.68
N ARG A 207 -5.57 -24.65 4.90
CA ARG A 207 -5.99 -25.49 6.04
C ARG A 207 -5.31 -25.10 7.35
N CYS A 208 -4.01 -24.80 7.33
CA CYS A 208 -3.27 -24.38 8.52
C CYS A 208 -3.57 -22.93 8.91
N PHE A 209 -3.93 -22.09 7.93
CA PHE A 209 -4.12 -20.66 8.15
C PHE A 209 -5.48 -20.12 7.63
N PRO A 210 -6.62 -20.74 8.01
CA PRO A 210 -7.92 -20.47 7.38
C PRO A 210 -8.51 -19.08 7.68
N LYS A 211 -8.01 -18.39 8.72
CA LYS A 211 -8.53 -17.09 9.20
C LYS A 211 -7.54 -15.94 9.01
N GLY A 212 -6.45 -16.16 8.27
CA GLY A 212 -5.39 -15.18 8.07
C GLY A 212 -5.35 -14.62 6.64
N ALA A 213 -4.47 -13.65 6.40
CA ALA A 213 -4.32 -12.99 5.10
C ALA A 213 -3.90 -13.97 3.98
N LEU A 214 -3.27 -15.11 4.31
CA LEU A 214 -2.97 -16.16 3.32
C LEU A 214 -4.21 -16.90 2.80
N ALA A 215 -5.31 -16.91 3.56
CA ALA A 215 -6.58 -17.47 3.10
C ALA A 215 -7.45 -16.44 2.36
N ALA A 216 -7.30 -15.16 2.69
CA ALA A 216 -8.12 -14.07 2.16
C ALA A 216 -7.52 -13.39 0.91
N ASN A 217 -6.20 -13.46 0.73
CA ASN A 217 -5.50 -12.79 -0.37
C ASN A 217 -4.77 -13.83 -1.23
N ASP A 218 -5.34 -14.10 -2.40
CA ASP A 218 -4.80 -15.08 -3.36
C ASP A 218 -3.37 -14.73 -3.80
N MET A 219 -3.05 -13.45 -3.98
CA MET A 219 -1.71 -13.02 -4.39
C MET A 219 -0.66 -13.34 -3.31
N TYR A 220 -0.99 -13.14 -2.03
CA TYR A 220 -0.11 -13.53 -0.92
C TYR A 220 0.06 -15.04 -0.83
N SER A 221 -1.03 -15.80 -0.99
CA SER A 221 -0.97 -17.26 -1.05
C SER A 221 -0.09 -17.75 -2.20
N GLN A 222 -0.24 -17.18 -3.40
CA GLN A 222 0.56 -17.52 -4.57
C GLN A 222 2.04 -17.20 -4.35
N GLN A 223 2.35 -16.04 -3.78
CA GLN A 223 3.72 -15.64 -3.52
C GLN A 223 4.40 -16.53 -2.48
N VAL A 224 3.72 -16.83 -1.37
CA VAL A 224 4.24 -17.78 -0.37
C VAL A 224 4.40 -19.18 -0.96
N THR A 225 3.49 -19.61 -1.85
CA THR A 225 3.62 -20.89 -2.55
C THR A 225 4.90 -20.94 -3.39
N VAL A 226 5.22 -19.88 -4.14
CA VAL A 226 6.47 -19.80 -4.91
C VAL A 226 7.69 -19.90 -3.99
N LEU A 227 7.70 -19.12 -2.90
CA LEU A 227 8.81 -19.08 -1.95
C LEU A 227 8.99 -20.43 -1.22
N LEU A 228 7.90 -21.14 -0.91
CA LEU A 228 7.94 -22.47 -0.32
C LEU A 228 8.41 -23.55 -1.30
N ILE A 229 8.10 -23.43 -2.59
CA ILE A 229 8.62 -24.36 -3.61
C ILE A 229 10.13 -24.13 -3.81
N ILE A 230 10.58 -22.87 -3.82
CA ILE A 230 12.01 -22.54 -3.82
C ILE A 230 12.69 -23.17 -2.59
N TRP A 231 12.12 -22.95 -1.40
CA TRP A 231 12.59 -23.56 -0.15
C TRP A 231 12.69 -25.09 -0.25
N LEU A 232 11.65 -25.75 -0.77
CA LEU A 232 11.58 -27.20 -0.93
C LEU A 232 12.73 -27.73 -1.80
N HIS A 233 13.01 -27.10 -2.94
CA HIS A 233 14.11 -27.52 -3.82
C HIS A 233 15.47 -27.30 -3.17
N ARG A 234 15.70 -26.15 -2.51
CA ARG A 234 16.97 -25.88 -1.82
C ARG A 234 17.25 -26.87 -0.70
N VAL A 235 16.24 -27.18 0.10
CA VAL A 235 16.30 -28.18 1.18
C VAL A 235 16.57 -29.58 0.63
N ARG A 236 15.86 -30.00 -0.43
CA ARG A 236 16.11 -31.30 -1.08
C ARG A 236 17.52 -31.42 -1.63
N SER A 237 18.10 -30.31 -2.09
CA SER A 237 19.47 -30.28 -2.58
C SER A 237 20.52 -30.11 -1.48
N GLY A 238 20.13 -30.18 -0.20
CA GLY A 238 21.05 -30.14 0.95
C GLY A 238 21.53 -28.73 1.33
N HIS A 239 20.85 -27.68 0.87
CA HIS A 239 21.20 -26.30 1.15
C HIS A 239 20.30 -25.72 2.26
N TYR A 240 20.88 -25.55 3.45
CA TYR A 240 20.19 -25.11 4.66
C TYR A 240 20.62 -23.71 5.08
N VAL A 241 19.70 -22.99 5.75
CA VAL A 241 20.04 -21.75 6.45
C VAL A 241 20.92 -22.07 7.65
N LYS A 242 22.01 -21.32 7.84
CA LYS A 242 23.03 -21.55 8.88
C LYS A 242 22.91 -20.64 10.11
N ASP A 243 21.94 -19.74 10.14
CA ASP A 243 21.89 -18.66 11.14
C ASP A 243 21.21 -19.08 12.45
N ASP A 244 21.83 -18.73 13.58
CA ASP A 244 21.32 -18.79 14.97
C ASP A 244 20.46 -17.55 15.34
N GLU A 245 20.36 -16.56 14.45
CA GLU A 245 19.69 -15.30 14.72
C GLU A 245 18.24 -15.31 14.25
N THR A 246 17.36 -15.74 15.14
CA THR A 246 16.20 -14.98 15.65
C THR A 246 15.28 -15.97 16.33
N ALA A 247 15.06 -15.78 17.63
CA ALA A 247 13.93 -16.36 18.34
C ALA A 247 12.65 -15.73 17.76
N VAL A 248 12.24 -16.19 16.56
CA VAL A 248 10.91 -15.92 16.04
C VAL A 248 9.95 -16.52 17.05
N ASP A 249 8.95 -15.75 17.46
CA ASP A 249 7.85 -16.24 18.29
C ASP A 249 7.06 -17.26 17.46
N LEU A 250 7.54 -18.51 17.48
CA LEU A 250 7.04 -19.61 16.67
C LEU A 250 5.75 -20.09 17.29
N ASN A 251 4.63 -19.65 16.73
CA ASN A 251 3.32 -20.14 17.13
C ASN A 251 3.18 -21.64 16.78
N LYS A 252 2.28 -22.33 17.48
CA LYS A 252 2.01 -23.78 17.27
C LYS A 252 1.56 -24.10 15.83
N GLU A 253 0.97 -23.13 15.13
CA GLU A 253 0.46 -23.30 13.76
C GLU A 253 1.61 -23.42 12.74
N ASN A 254 2.65 -22.57 12.86
CA ASN A 254 3.82 -22.60 11.99
C ASN A 254 4.61 -23.90 12.15
N ALA A 255 4.79 -24.37 13.39
CA ALA A 255 5.43 -25.65 13.67
C ALA A 255 4.62 -26.82 13.09
N LYS A 256 3.28 -26.80 13.24
CA LYS A 256 2.39 -27.79 12.63
C LYS A 256 2.52 -27.79 11.10
N PHE A 257 2.46 -26.62 10.48
CA PHE A 257 2.58 -26.45 9.04
C PHE A 257 3.89 -27.03 8.50
N LEU A 258 5.03 -26.69 9.12
CA LEU A 258 6.33 -27.20 8.71
C LEU A 258 6.43 -28.72 8.89
N ASN A 259 5.94 -29.25 10.01
CA ASN A 259 5.95 -30.70 10.24
C ASN A 259 5.16 -31.46 9.18
N GLU A 260 4.02 -30.93 8.75
CA GLU A 260 3.22 -31.53 7.67
C GLU A 260 3.92 -31.46 6.30
N LEU A 261 4.69 -30.40 6.02
CA LEU A 261 5.55 -30.34 4.82
C LEU A 261 6.67 -31.37 4.88
N ILE A 262 7.37 -31.46 6.02
CA ILE A 262 8.48 -32.40 6.23
C ILE A 262 8.00 -33.84 6.04
N GLN A 263 6.85 -34.19 6.64
CA GLN A 263 6.27 -35.52 6.54
C GLN A 263 5.84 -35.85 5.11
N HIS A 264 5.12 -34.95 4.45
CA HIS A 264 4.63 -35.19 3.09
C HIS A 264 5.76 -35.38 2.08
N TYR A 265 6.82 -34.59 2.22
CA TYR A 265 7.96 -34.62 1.29
C TYR A 265 9.14 -35.49 1.75
N ALA A 266 8.99 -36.20 2.88
CA ALA A 266 10.03 -37.04 3.49
C ALA A 266 11.39 -36.31 3.64
N LEU A 267 11.36 -35.06 4.11
CA LEU A 267 12.55 -34.22 4.20
C LEU A 267 13.43 -34.65 5.39
N GLN A 268 14.73 -34.79 5.15
CA GLN A 268 15.72 -35.07 6.21
C GLN A 268 16.36 -33.75 6.68
N ILE A 269 15.58 -32.96 7.42
CA ILE A 269 16.05 -31.68 7.97
C ILE A 269 15.92 -31.65 9.49
N ASP A 270 16.85 -30.95 10.13
CA ASP A 270 16.63 -30.51 11.50
C ASP A 270 15.51 -29.46 11.49
N VAL A 271 14.43 -29.76 12.19
CA VAL A 271 13.27 -28.85 12.28
C VAL A 271 13.73 -27.49 12.81
N ALA A 272 14.69 -27.45 13.74
CA ALA A 272 15.15 -26.20 14.35
C ALA A 272 15.77 -25.22 13.34
N SER A 273 16.57 -25.71 12.37
CA SER A 273 17.33 -24.86 11.45
C SER A 273 16.46 -24.18 10.38
N GLU A 274 15.34 -24.79 9.98
CA GLU A 274 14.47 -24.28 8.91
C GLU A 274 13.13 -23.72 9.43
N LEU A 275 12.74 -24.05 10.67
CA LEU A 275 11.51 -23.54 11.29
C LEU A 275 11.51 -22.02 11.44
N GLY A 276 12.66 -21.42 11.77
CA GLY A 276 12.79 -19.96 11.80
C GLY A 276 12.52 -19.31 10.44
N TYR A 277 13.07 -19.88 9.35
CA TYR A 277 12.88 -19.36 7.99
C TYR A 277 11.43 -19.50 7.52
N VAL A 278 10.84 -20.70 7.61
CA VAL A 278 9.46 -20.95 7.17
C VAL A 278 8.46 -20.18 8.03
N GLY A 279 8.64 -20.18 9.35
CA GLY A 279 7.80 -19.40 10.27
C GLY A 279 7.87 -17.91 9.97
N PHE A 280 9.05 -17.38 9.68
CA PHE A 280 9.19 -16.00 9.22
C PHE A 280 8.44 -15.74 7.92
N LEU A 281 8.61 -16.61 6.91
CA LEU A 281 7.98 -16.49 5.59
C LEU A 281 6.46 -16.44 5.74
N ILE A 282 5.88 -17.37 6.49
CA ILE A 282 4.44 -17.35 6.76
C ILE A 282 4.05 -16.04 7.46
N ASN A 283 4.75 -15.66 8.52
CA ASN A 283 4.41 -14.48 9.31
C ASN A 283 4.54 -13.14 8.56
N SER A 284 5.35 -13.06 7.49
CA SER A 284 5.46 -11.84 6.68
C SER A 284 4.29 -11.63 5.71
N PHE A 285 3.46 -12.66 5.51
CA PHE A 285 2.27 -12.62 4.65
C PHE A 285 0.98 -13.03 5.36
N ASN A 286 1.09 -13.62 6.56
CA ASN A 286 -0.02 -14.15 7.33
C ASN A 286 -0.03 -13.56 8.74
N ARG A 287 -0.99 -12.68 8.99
CA ARG A 287 -1.17 -12.08 10.30
C ARG A 287 -1.83 -13.09 11.25
N ARG A 288 -1.08 -13.62 12.23
CA ARG A 288 -1.53 -14.04 13.58
C ARG A 288 -0.35 -14.55 14.42
N GLY A 289 0.29 -13.64 15.13
CA GLY A 289 1.34 -13.92 16.10
C GLY A 289 1.60 -12.68 16.93
N ALA A 290 2.33 -12.82 18.05
CA ALA A 290 2.80 -11.67 18.82
C ALA A 290 3.55 -10.72 17.87
N ILE A 291 3.00 -9.53 17.66
CA ILE A 291 3.61 -8.51 16.82
C ILE A 291 4.89 -8.08 17.54
N ASP A 292 6.04 -8.03 16.88
CA ASP A 292 7.20 -7.42 17.54
C ASP A 292 6.78 -6.01 17.98
N LEU A 293 6.97 -5.70 19.27
CA LEU A 293 6.45 -4.46 19.84
C LEU A 293 7.00 -3.28 19.03
N ASP A 294 8.24 -3.35 18.56
CA ASP A 294 8.85 -2.37 17.66
C ASP A 294 8.07 -2.19 16.34
N ASP A 295 7.79 -3.29 15.62
CA ASP A 295 7.05 -3.27 14.35
C ASP A 295 5.62 -2.74 14.54
N TRP A 296 4.96 -3.05 15.65
CA TRP A 296 3.61 -2.57 15.97
C TRP A 296 3.57 -1.04 16.06
N VAL A 297 4.53 -0.46 16.77
CA VAL A 297 4.63 0.97 17.04
C VAL A 297 4.97 1.73 15.77
N LYS A 298 6.01 1.26 15.08
CA LYS A 298 6.40 1.79 13.79
C LYS A 298 5.20 1.75 12.84
N ALA A 299 4.46 0.65 12.78
CA ALA A 299 3.30 0.53 11.90
C ALA A 299 2.24 1.59 12.18
N GLN A 300 1.94 1.85 13.45
CA GLN A 300 0.98 2.88 13.83
C GLN A 300 1.48 4.28 13.51
N ILE A 301 2.71 4.63 13.91
CA ILE A 301 3.31 5.95 13.68
C ILE A 301 3.36 6.25 12.18
N PHE A 302 3.88 5.33 11.38
CA PHE A 302 3.97 5.52 9.93
C PHE A 302 2.61 5.60 9.27
N SER A 303 1.61 4.85 9.74
CA SER A 303 0.26 4.93 9.18
C SER A 303 -0.38 6.29 9.46
N VAL A 304 -0.26 6.81 10.69
CA VAL A 304 -0.74 8.15 11.04
C VAL A 304 0.01 9.22 10.23
N ALA A 305 1.34 9.15 10.17
CA ALA A 305 2.16 10.10 9.44
C ALA A 305 1.88 10.10 7.93
N LEU A 306 1.70 8.91 7.34
CA LEU A 306 1.37 8.77 5.92
C LEU A 306 -0.03 9.32 5.62
N ILE A 307 -1.03 9.03 6.45
CA ILE A 307 -2.37 9.59 6.29
C ILE A 307 -2.31 11.12 6.35
N ASP A 308 -1.68 11.70 7.36
CA ASP A 308 -1.59 13.16 7.53
C ASP A 308 -0.87 13.86 6.36
N HIS A 309 0.23 13.25 5.87
CA HIS A 309 0.93 13.70 4.67
C HIS A 309 0.02 13.66 3.43
N MET A 310 -0.70 12.54 3.24
CA MET A 310 -1.61 12.37 2.12
C MET A 310 -2.80 13.34 2.17
N GLU A 311 -3.36 13.61 3.35
CA GLU A 311 -4.41 14.63 3.51
C GLU A 311 -3.91 16.01 3.11
N THR A 312 -2.69 16.36 3.54
CA THR A 312 -2.08 17.66 3.27
C THR A 312 -1.77 17.85 1.79
N GLU A 313 -1.20 16.85 1.12
CA GLU A 313 -0.82 16.96 -0.29
C GLU A 313 -1.99 16.79 -1.27
N ILE A 314 -2.94 15.91 -0.95
CA ILE A 314 -4.07 15.60 -1.85
C ILE A 314 -5.29 16.48 -1.56
N GLY A 315 -5.39 17.04 -0.34
CA GLY A 315 -6.55 17.84 0.08
C GLY A 315 -7.82 17.01 0.28
N PHE A 316 -7.68 15.72 0.60
CA PHE A 316 -8.78 14.78 0.84
C PHE A 316 -8.75 14.30 2.31
N PRO A 317 -9.89 14.23 3.02
CA PRO A 317 -9.93 13.93 4.46
C PRO A 317 -9.80 12.41 4.77
N PHE A 318 -8.66 11.81 4.42
CA PHE A 318 -8.39 10.38 4.63
C PHE A 318 -8.49 9.93 6.10
N SER A 319 -8.22 10.81 7.06
CA SER A 319 -8.28 10.52 8.50
C SER A 319 -9.70 10.21 8.99
N LYS A 320 -10.73 10.60 8.25
CA LYS A 320 -12.13 10.26 8.57
C LYS A 320 -12.50 8.82 8.28
N ASN A 321 -11.73 8.11 7.45
CA ASN A 321 -12.03 6.73 7.10
C ASN A 321 -11.36 5.76 8.08
N GLU A 322 -12.16 5.16 8.97
CA GLU A 322 -11.65 4.26 10.00
C GLU A 322 -10.99 3.00 9.43
N LYS A 323 -11.59 2.47 8.36
CA LYS A 323 -11.13 1.26 7.67
C LYS A 323 -9.76 1.48 7.04
N LEU A 324 -9.50 2.66 6.46
CA LEU A 324 -8.22 2.99 5.85
C LEU A 324 -7.05 2.87 6.83
N PHE A 325 -7.16 3.46 8.03
CA PHE A 325 -6.08 3.36 9.00
C PHE A 325 -5.83 1.91 9.43
N GLU A 326 -6.88 1.13 9.67
CA GLU A 326 -6.71 -0.28 10.05
C GLU A 326 -6.05 -1.09 8.94
N GLU A 327 -6.47 -0.90 7.69
CA GLU A 327 -5.89 -1.56 6.52
C GLU A 327 -4.42 -1.16 6.31
N LEU A 328 -4.11 0.14 6.42
CA LEU A 328 -2.73 0.64 6.32
C LEU A 328 -1.86 0.13 7.45
N TYR A 329 -2.28 0.24 8.71
CA TYR A 329 -1.50 -0.26 9.85
C TYR A 329 -1.23 -1.76 9.73
N ASN A 330 -2.22 -2.54 9.29
CA ASN A 330 -2.04 -3.96 9.04
C ASN A 330 -1.05 -4.23 7.90
N HIS A 331 -1.11 -3.46 6.82
CA HIS A 331 -0.16 -3.54 5.71
C HIS A 331 1.26 -3.18 6.16
N MET A 332 1.41 -2.07 6.89
CA MET A 332 2.69 -1.56 7.40
C MET A 332 3.37 -2.54 8.35
N THR A 333 2.61 -3.20 9.23
CA THR A 333 3.15 -4.23 10.12
C THR A 333 3.76 -5.39 9.33
N ALA A 334 3.03 -5.90 8.32
CA ALA A 334 3.54 -6.98 7.48
C ALA A 334 4.71 -6.51 6.60
N LEU A 335 4.65 -5.27 6.13
CA LEU A 335 5.69 -4.64 5.33
C LEU A 335 7.00 -4.48 6.11
N PHE A 336 6.99 -3.99 7.36
CA PHE A 336 8.22 -3.82 8.13
C PHE A 336 8.94 -5.13 8.36
N LYS A 337 8.16 -6.19 8.64
CA LYS A 337 8.69 -7.54 8.70
C LYS A 337 9.35 -7.94 7.37
N ARG A 338 8.69 -7.71 6.23
CA ARG A 338 9.28 -7.98 4.90
C ARG A 338 10.55 -7.17 4.63
N LEU A 339 10.56 -5.88 4.98
CA LEU A 339 11.71 -4.99 4.78
C LEU A 339 12.92 -5.42 5.61
N SER A 340 12.71 -5.85 6.87
CA SER A 340 13.78 -6.33 7.77
C SER A 340 14.56 -7.53 7.20
N GLN A 341 13.96 -8.29 6.28
CA GLN A 341 14.59 -9.46 5.66
C GLN A 341 14.71 -9.36 4.14
N HIS A 342 14.54 -8.15 3.60
CA HIS A 342 14.64 -7.87 2.17
C HIS A 342 13.71 -8.72 1.28
N VAL A 343 12.57 -9.16 1.83
CA VAL A 343 11.54 -9.86 1.05
C VAL A 343 10.77 -8.84 0.22
N LYS A 344 10.76 -8.99 -1.10
CA LYS A 344 10.01 -8.09 -1.99
C LYS A 344 8.69 -8.72 -2.40
N VAL A 345 7.68 -7.87 -2.55
CA VAL A 345 6.37 -8.22 -3.12
C VAL A 345 6.27 -7.54 -4.48
N VAL A 346 5.78 -8.28 -5.47
CA VAL A 346 5.54 -7.76 -6.82
C VAL A 346 4.09 -7.33 -6.91
N ASN A 347 3.83 -6.11 -7.39
CA ASN A 347 2.49 -5.65 -7.69
C ASN A 347 2.28 -5.70 -9.21
N PRO A 348 1.51 -6.68 -9.74
CA PRO A 348 1.30 -6.80 -11.18
C PRO A 348 0.59 -5.58 -11.79
N LEU A 349 -0.14 -4.82 -10.96
CA LEU A 349 -0.86 -3.62 -11.37
C LEU A 349 -0.05 -2.34 -11.19
N ARG A 350 1.22 -2.41 -10.77
CA ARG A 350 2.06 -1.23 -10.50
C ARG A 350 2.00 -0.18 -11.61
N LYS A 351 2.25 -0.56 -12.87
CA LYS A 351 2.24 0.38 -14.00
C LYS A 351 0.85 1.00 -14.22
N THR A 352 -0.20 0.19 -14.10
CA THR A 352 -1.59 0.65 -14.20
C THR A 352 -1.93 1.63 -13.09
N ILE A 353 -1.48 1.38 -11.87
CA ILE A 353 -1.69 2.25 -10.71
C ILE A 353 -0.94 3.57 -10.88
N GLN A 354 0.32 3.53 -11.31
CA GLN A 354 1.12 4.72 -11.59
C GLN A 354 0.47 5.62 -12.65
N GLN A 355 -0.14 5.02 -13.69
CA GLN A 355 -0.82 5.77 -14.76
C GLN A 355 -2.22 6.25 -14.35
N GLY A 356 -2.99 5.42 -13.63
CA GLY A 356 -4.38 5.71 -13.26
C GLY A 356 -4.54 6.60 -12.02
N TYR A 357 -3.58 6.56 -11.10
CA TYR A 357 -3.62 7.23 -9.79
C TYR A 357 -2.34 8.03 -9.50
N GLY A 358 -1.75 8.63 -10.54
CA GLY A 358 -0.48 9.37 -10.49
C GLY A 358 -0.35 10.32 -9.29
N PRO A 359 -1.30 11.25 -9.04
CA PRO A 359 -1.19 12.19 -7.93
C PRO A 359 -1.05 11.53 -6.55
N ILE A 360 -1.80 10.44 -6.31
CA ILE A 360 -1.74 9.67 -5.05
C ILE A 360 -0.40 8.94 -4.97
N TYR A 361 0.01 8.27 -6.05
CA TYR A 361 1.29 7.55 -6.09
C TYR A 361 2.48 8.50 -5.84
N ASP A 362 2.47 9.68 -6.47
CA ASP A 362 3.54 10.67 -6.36
C ASP A 362 3.64 11.25 -4.95
N ALA A 363 2.50 11.45 -4.26
CA ALA A 363 2.49 11.91 -2.87
C ALA A 363 3.08 10.85 -1.92
N ILE A 364 2.77 9.57 -2.12
CA ILE A 364 3.37 8.45 -1.39
C ILE A 364 4.87 8.35 -1.68
N ASP A 365 5.28 8.48 -2.95
CA ASP A 365 6.69 8.45 -3.34
C ASP A 365 7.48 9.59 -2.68
N ARG A 366 6.91 10.80 -2.62
CA ARG A 366 7.50 11.93 -1.89
C ARG A 366 7.67 11.62 -0.41
N PHE A 367 6.64 11.07 0.26
CA PHE A 367 6.70 10.72 1.67
C PHE A 367 7.95 9.88 1.99
N PHE A 368 8.19 8.81 1.23
CA PHE A 368 9.34 7.92 1.46
C PHE A 368 10.68 8.48 0.95
N LYS A 369 10.67 9.44 0.00
CA LYS A 369 11.90 10.09 -0.50
C LYS A 369 12.47 11.16 0.42
N THR A 370 11.65 11.76 1.30
CA THR A 370 12.11 12.83 2.20
C THR A 370 13.24 12.38 3.15
N GLY A 371 13.53 11.08 3.25
CA GLY A 371 14.60 10.53 4.10
C GLY A 371 14.33 10.63 5.60
N ARG A 372 13.24 11.32 5.98
CA ARG A 372 12.85 11.63 7.37
C ARG A 372 12.68 10.39 8.25
N TYR A 373 12.31 9.28 7.62
CA TYR A 373 12.04 8.01 8.30
C TYR A 373 13.01 6.88 7.93
N GLN A 374 14.10 7.20 7.21
CA GLN A 374 15.13 6.25 6.72
C GLN A 374 14.61 4.94 6.09
N LEU A 375 13.38 4.95 5.56
CA LEU A 375 12.74 3.76 5.00
C LEU A 375 12.81 3.79 3.47
N THR A 376 13.52 2.84 2.87
CA THR A 376 13.56 2.70 1.41
C THR A 376 12.48 1.73 0.95
N MET A 377 11.54 2.23 0.15
CA MET A 377 10.39 1.47 -0.34
C MET A 377 10.51 1.10 -1.81
N SER A 378 10.15 -0.14 -2.14
CA SER A 378 9.98 -0.54 -3.54
C SER A 378 8.77 0.15 -4.15
N ASP A 379 8.82 0.38 -5.46
CA ASP A 379 7.70 0.98 -6.19
C ASP A 379 6.46 0.09 -6.21
N ASP A 380 6.63 -1.23 -6.08
CA ASP A 380 5.54 -2.19 -5.95
C ASP A 380 4.79 -2.02 -4.62
N GLU A 381 5.51 -1.80 -3.52
CA GLU A 381 4.91 -1.52 -2.21
C GLU A 381 4.24 -0.13 -2.18
N LYS A 382 4.85 0.89 -2.80
CA LYS A 382 4.19 2.20 -2.99
C LYS A 382 2.89 2.05 -3.79
N ALA A 383 2.85 1.17 -4.78
CA ALA A 383 1.64 0.91 -5.56
C ALA A 383 0.54 0.24 -4.69
N PHE A 384 0.87 -0.68 -3.79
CA PHE A 384 -0.11 -1.21 -2.83
C PHE A 384 -0.67 -0.12 -1.91
N LEU A 385 0.20 0.74 -1.38
CA LEU A 385 -0.23 1.89 -0.57
C LEU A 385 -1.18 2.79 -1.37
N ALA A 386 -0.83 3.10 -2.62
CA ALA A 386 -1.66 3.92 -3.50
C ALA A 386 -3.05 3.32 -3.76
N MET A 387 -3.20 1.99 -3.73
CA MET A 387 -4.50 1.34 -3.85
C MET A 387 -5.41 1.63 -2.66
N TYR A 388 -4.90 1.57 -1.42
CA TYR A 388 -5.72 1.85 -0.22
C TYR A 388 -6.27 3.28 -0.23
N PHE A 389 -5.42 4.26 -0.53
CA PHE A 389 -5.83 5.66 -0.64
C PHE A 389 -6.80 5.89 -1.82
N SER A 390 -6.51 5.29 -2.98
CA SER A 390 -7.38 5.40 -4.16
C SER A 390 -8.76 4.77 -3.93
N ALA A 391 -8.81 3.59 -3.28
CA ALA A 391 -10.04 2.91 -2.94
C ALA A 391 -10.88 3.74 -1.95
N THR A 392 -10.23 4.25 -0.89
CA THR A 392 -10.89 5.13 0.10
C THR A 392 -11.48 6.37 -0.56
N GLN A 393 -10.70 7.04 -1.42
CA GLN A 393 -11.18 8.21 -2.15
C GLN A 393 -12.35 7.87 -3.08
N ALA A 394 -12.35 6.69 -3.70
CA ALA A 394 -13.44 6.25 -4.56
C ALA A 394 -14.71 5.88 -3.78
N GLU A 395 -14.57 5.19 -2.64
CA GLU A 395 -15.67 4.81 -1.76
C GLU A 395 -16.40 6.04 -1.20
N ASP A 396 -15.68 7.05 -0.70
CA ASP A 396 -16.31 8.27 -0.16
C ASP A 396 -16.88 9.17 -1.26
N ARG A 397 -16.31 9.19 -2.47
CA ARG A 397 -16.94 9.89 -3.61
C ARG A 397 -18.28 9.27 -4.02
N GLN A 398 -18.49 7.98 -3.76
CA GLN A 398 -19.77 7.31 -4.00
C GLN A 398 -20.80 7.58 -2.89
N ARG A 399 -20.38 8.00 -1.70
CA ARG A 399 -21.26 8.29 -0.55
C ARG A 399 -22.06 9.60 -0.63
N GLN A 400 -22.12 10.25 -1.81
CA GLN A 400 -22.85 11.50 -2.07
C GLN A 400 -22.33 12.77 -1.36
N ASP A 401 -21.23 12.72 -0.61
CA ASP A 401 -20.67 13.89 0.09
C ASP A 401 -19.95 14.93 -0.83
N TYR A 402 -19.91 14.67 -2.15
CA TYR A 402 -19.14 15.45 -3.13
C TYR A 402 -20.04 16.12 -4.17
N GLN A 403 -20.32 17.41 -3.97
CA GLN A 403 -21.20 18.18 -4.86
C GLN A 403 -20.44 19.07 -5.84
N TYR A 404 -20.95 19.20 -7.06
CA TYR A 404 -20.51 20.20 -8.02
C TYR A 404 -21.09 21.55 -7.65
N GLN A 405 -20.23 22.51 -7.37
CA GLN A 405 -20.64 23.88 -7.11
C GLN A 405 -20.87 24.58 -8.46
N ALA A 406 -22.13 24.79 -8.83
CA ALA A 406 -22.52 25.29 -10.15
C ALA A 406 -23.27 26.62 -10.08
N ALA A 407 -23.24 27.36 -11.18
CA ALA A 407 -24.20 28.44 -11.44
C ALA A 407 -25.03 28.12 -12.67
N VAL A 408 -26.27 28.61 -12.67
CA VAL A 408 -27.15 28.59 -13.83
C VAL A 408 -27.24 29.99 -14.42
N VAL A 409 -26.92 30.15 -15.70
CA VAL A 409 -27.08 31.39 -16.46
C VAL A 409 -28.25 31.25 -17.42
N CYS A 410 -29.34 31.98 -17.16
CA CYS A 410 -30.58 31.86 -17.93
C CYS A 410 -30.94 33.17 -18.65
N ASN A 411 -31.14 33.12 -19.98
CA ASN A 411 -31.63 34.25 -20.78
C ASN A 411 -33.17 34.40 -20.77
N PHE A 412 -33.89 33.42 -20.21
CA PHE A 412 -35.35 33.41 -20.08
C PHE A 412 -35.83 33.84 -18.68
N GLY A 413 -34.96 34.50 -17.91
CA GLY A 413 -35.24 34.97 -16.55
C GLY A 413 -34.88 33.96 -15.44
N THR A 414 -34.74 34.47 -14.22
CA THR A 414 -34.29 33.73 -13.02
C THR A 414 -35.30 32.66 -12.59
N ALA A 415 -36.60 32.88 -12.80
CA ALA A 415 -37.65 31.89 -12.52
C ALA A 415 -37.45 30.61 -13.35
N THR A 416 -37.23 30.74 -14.65
CA THR A 416 -36.95 29.62 -15.55
C THR A 416 -35.60 28.97 -15.24
N GLY A 417 -34.60 29.77 -14.85
CA GLY A 417 -33.30 29.26 -14.40
C GLY A 417 -33.37 28.43 -13.11
N ARG A 418 -34.29 28.76 -12.18
CA ARG A 418 -34.55 27.97 -10.97
C ARG A 418 -35.16 26.59 -11.28
N VAL A 419 -35.98 26.49 -12.33
CA VAL A 419 -36.51 25.18 -12.78
C VAL A 419 -35.39 24.28 -13.28
N LEU A 420 -34.46 24.84 -14.07
CA LEU A 420 -33.26 24.12 -14.49
C LEU A 420 -32.39 23.72 -13.29
N ALA A 421 -32.16 24.65 -12.36
CA ALA A 421 -31.39 24.39 -11.14
C ALA A 421 -31.98 23.23 -10.35
N ALA A 422 -33.27 23.28 -10.04
CA ALA A 422 -33.97 22.23 -9.30
C ALA A 422 -33.87 20.86 -9.97
N LYS A 423 -34.01 20.79 -11.30
CA LYS A 423 -33.86 19.53 -12.04
C LYS A 423 -32.43 18.98 -12.04
N LEU A 424 -31.43 19.86 -12.01
CA LEU A 424 -30.03 19.47 -11.93
C LEU A 424 -29.68 18.95 -10.53
N GLU A 425 -30.14 19.62 -9.49
CA GLU A 425 -30.00 19.22 -8.08
C GLU A 425 -30.74 17.91 -7.77
N GLU A 426 -31.94 17.71 -8.34
CA GLU A 426 -32.73 16.49 -8.16
C GLU A 426 -32.06 15.25 -8.78
N ARG A 427 -31.43 15.40 -9.94
CA ARG A 427 -30.95 14.27 -10.76
C ARG A 427 -29.45 14.00 -10.63
N PHE A 428 -28.68 14.94 -10.09
CA PHE A 428 -27.22 14.87 -10.02
C PHE A 428 -26.72 15.48 -8.70
N ASN A 429 -25.49 15.14 -8.31
CA ASN A 429 -24.86 15.72 -7.12
C ASN A 429 -24.32 17.14 -7.41
N ILE A 430 -25.21 18.07 -7.72
CA ILE A 430 -24.91 19.48 -8.04
C ILE A 430 -25.53 20.36 -6.95
N ASP A 431 -24.79 21.37 -6.51
CA ASP A 431 -25.27 22.49 -5.68
C ASP A 431 -25.29 23.76 -6.53
N VAL A 432 -26.47 24.35 -6.74
CA VAL A 432 -26.60 25.56 -7.55
C VAL A 432 -26.51 26.79 -6.65
N LEU A 433 -25.29 27.32 -6.51
CA LEU A 433 -24.99 28.51 -5.71
C LEU A 433 -25.69 29.79 -6.18
N ALA A 434 -25.96 29.88 -7.48
CA ALA A 434 -26.58 31.06 -8.05
C ALA A 434 -27.32 30.77 -9.36
N VAL A 435 -28.46 31.42 -9.53
CA VAL A 435 -29.18 31.53 -10.80
C VAL A 435 -29.07 32.98 -11.28
N LEU A 436 -28.33 33.21 -12.34
CA LEU A 436 -27.98 34.53 -12.87
C LEU A 436 -28.67 34.77 -14.23
N SER A 437 -28.99 36.02 -14.51
CA SER A 437 -29.32 36.46 -15.87
C SER A 437 -28.05 36.67 -16.71
N THR A 438 -28.21 36.81 -18.03
CA THR A 438 -27.09 37.06 -18.94
C THR A 438 -26.37 38.39 -18.65
N SER A 439 -27.07 39.39 -18.12
CA SER A 439 -26.48 40.66 -17.68
C SER A 439 -25.64 40.54 -16.41
N GLU A 440 -25.84 39.48 -15.63
CA GLU A 440 -25.19 39.26 -14.32
C GLU A 440 -24.00 38.30 -14.40
N VAL A 441 -23.64 37.84 -15.60
CA VAL A 441 -22.56 36.86 -15.82
C VAL A 441 -21.22 37.34 -15.24
N GLY A 442 -20.97 38.65 -15.17
CA GLY A 442 -19.78 39.21 -14.53
C GLY A 442 -19.64 38.86 -13.04
N ILE A 443 -20.74 38.54 -12.36
CA ILE A 443 -20.77 38.13 -10.94
C ILE A 443 -20.11 36.75 -10.75
N LEU A 444 -20.08 35.89 -11.78
CA LEU A 444 -19.46 34.56 -11.70
C LEU A 444 -18.01 34.60 -11.20
N ARG A 445 -17.26 35.66 -11.53
CA ARG A 445 -15.87 35.85 -11.07
C ARG A 445 -15.73 36.00 -9.55
N LYS A 446 -16.82 36.33 -8.86
CA LYS A 446 -16.87 36.54 -7.41
C LYS A 446 -17.46 35.34 -6.66
N LEU A 447 -17.99 34.35 -7.38
CA LEU A 447 -18.63 33.17 -6.79
C LEU A 447 -17.68 31.97 -6.82
N PRO A 448 -17.68 31.10 -5.81
CA PRO A 448 -16.81 29.92 -5.76
C PRO A 448 -17.34 28.76 -6.62
N VAL A 449 -17.82 29.07 -7.83
CA VAL A 449 -18.42 28.12 -8.76
C VAL A 449 -17.36 27.44 -9.64
N SER A 450 -17.54 26.14 -9.83
CA SER A 450 -16.66 25.27 -10.62
C SER A 450 -17.23 24.92 -11.99
N LEU A 451 -18.55 25.06 -12.17
CA LEU A 451 -19.27 24.75 -13.39
C LEU A 451 -20.35 25.80 -13.69
N VAL A 452 -20.71 25.96 -14.96
CA VAL A 452 -21.85 26.79 -15.37
C VAL A 452 -22.78 26.04 -16.34
N PHE A 453 -24.06 25.99 -16.01
CA PHE A 453 -25.10 25.56 -16.93
C PHE A 453 -25.77 26.79 -17.54
N LYS A 454 -25.83 26.87 -18.86
CA LYS A 454 -26.33 28.06 -19.57
C LYS A 454 -27.44 27.70 -20.56
N THR A 455 -28.44 28.56 -20.68
CA THR A 455 -29.53 28.37 -21.67
C THR A 455 -29.28 29.11 -22.98
N VAL A 456 -28.24 29.93 -23.02
CA VAL A 456 -27.80 30.71 -24.19
C VAL A 456 -26.42 30.26 -24.65
N ASP A 457 -26.18 30.37 -25.95
CA ASP A 457 -24.86 30.11 -26.51
C ASP A 457 -23.95 31.32 -26.31
N MET A 458 -23.25 31.33 -25.17
CA MET A 458 -22.28 32.38 -24.84
C MET A 458 -21.04 31.78 -24.19
N PRO A 459 -19.83 32.27 -24.48
CA PRO A 459 -18.63 31.81 -23.81
C PRO A 459 -18.64 32.23 -22.34
N ILE A 460 -18.21 31.32 -21.46
CA ILE A 460 -17.93 31.62 -20.05
C ILE A 460 -16.42 31.50 -19.89
N ASP A 461 -15.78 32.60 -19.50
CA ASP A 461 -14.33 32.67 -19.37
C ASP A 461 -13.85 31.81 -18.18
N LYS A 462 -12.85 30.96 -18.42
CA LYS A 462 -12.14 30.11 -17.44
C LYS A 462 -12.94 29.04 -16.68
N ILE A 463 -14.28 29.02 -16.76
CA ILE A 463 -15.11 28.05 -16.05
C ILE A 463 -15.79 27.12 -17.07
N PRO A 464 -15.64 25.78 -16.93
CA PRO A 464 -16.32 24.83 -17.81
C PRO A 464 -17.83 25.07 -17.81
N SER A 465 -18.42 25.13 -19.00
CA SER A 465 -19.84 25.41 -19.15
C SER A 465 -20.54 24.53 -20.17
N LEU A 466 -21.78 24.18 -19.90
CA LEU A 466 -22.62 23.36 -20.78
C LEU A 466 -23.90 24.12 -21.14
N LYS A 467 -24.21 24.15 -22.44
CA LYS A 467 -25.49 24.64 -22.92
C LYS A 467 -26.59 23.58 -22.75
N VAL A 468 -27.65 23.93 -22.03
CA VAL A 468 -28.79 23.07 -21.72
C VAL A 468 -30.10 23.81 -21.93
N ASN A 469 -31.18 23.08 -22.18
CA ASN A 469 -32.50 23.68 -22.27
C ASN A 469 -32.97 24.13 -20.88
N PRO A 470 -33.71 25.26 -20.75
CA PRO A 470 -34.21 25.73 -19.45
C PRO A 470 -35.14 24.71 -18.76
N ILE A 471 -35.82 23.89 -19.55
CA ILE A 471 -36.53 22.70 -19.08
C ILE A 471 -35.84 21.51 -19.76
N PRO A 472 -34.85 20.87 -19.11
CA PRO A 472 -34.10 19.79 -19.73
C PRO A 472 -34.98 18.55 -19.97
N SER A 473 -34.82 17.97 -21.15
CA SER A 473 -35.33 16.65 -21.52
C SER A 473 -34.40 15.54 -21.03
N GLU A 474 -34.81 14.26 -21.09
CA GLU A 474 -33.92 13.13 -20.75
C GLU A 474 -32.66 13.07 -21.63
N VAL A 475 -32.75 13.53 -22.88
CA VAL A 475 -31.59 13.66 -23.77
C VAL A 475 -30.62 14.74 -23.26
N ASP A 476 -31.15 15.85 -22.75
CA ASP A 476 -30.34 16.90 -22.13
C ASP A 476 -29.71 16.42 -20.83
N LEU A 477 -30.44 15.68 -19.99
CA LEU A 477 -29.91 15.09 -18.76
C LEU A 477 -28.80 14.07 -19.05
N THR A 478 -28.92 13.29 -20.13
CA THR A 478 -27.83 12.39 -20.58
C THR A 478 -26.57 13.17 -20.97
N ARG A 479 -26.73 14.33 -21.63
CA ARG A 479 -25.61 15.22 -21.97
C ARG A 479 -25.00 15.87 -20.73
N VAL A 480 -25.81 16.24 -19.74
CA VAL A 480 -25.34 16.71 -18.43
C VAL A 480 -24.52 15.62 -17.74
N ALA A 481 -25.01 14.39 -17.69
CA ALA A 481 -24.28 13.27 -17.09
C ALA A 481 -22.91 13.04 -17.78
N ALA A 482 -22.88 13.04 -19.11
CA ALA A 482 -21.65 12.91 -19.89
C ALA A 482 -20.68 14.07 -19.67
N PHE A 483 -21.19 15.29 -19.49
CA PHE A 483 -20.41 16.47 -19.16
C PHE A 483 -19.81 16.37 -17.75
N LEU A 484 -20.61 16.06 -16.74
CA LEU A 484 -20.16 15.88 -15.36
C LEU A 484 -19.10 14.78 -15.24
N LYS A 485 -19.27 13.65 -15.97
CA LYS A 485 -18.28 12.56 -16.00
C LYS A 485 -16.91 13.00 -16.52
N LYS A 486 -16.84 14.03 -17.38
CA LYS A 486 -15.57 14.62 -17.85
C LYS A 486 -14.97 15.61 -16.85
N GLN A 487 -15.75 16.06 -15.87
CA GLN A 487 -15.40 17.11 -14.92
C GLN A 487 -15.26 16.58 -13.49
N THR A 488 -15.07 15.27 -13.30
CA THR A 488 -15.06 14.59 -11.98
C THR A 488 -14.03 15.13 -10.99
N THR A 489 -13.02 15.86 -11.44
CA THR A 489 -12.02 16.51 -10.58
C THR A 489 -12.51 17.83 -9.95
N LEU A 490 -13.69 18.34 -10.35
CA LEU A 490 -14.22 19.64 -9.93
C LEU A 490 -15.23 19.58 -8.78
N THR A 491 -15.58 18.38 -8.30
CA THR A 491 -16.46 18.22 -7.14
C THR A 491 -15.77 18.73 -5.87
N LYS A 492 -16.49 19.44 -5.00
CA LYS A 492 -16.01 19.79 -3.66
C LYS A 492 -16.69 18.91 -2.62
N TYR A 493 -15.93 18.50 -1.61
CA TYR A 493 -16.48 17.89 -0.40
C TYR A 493 -17.29 18.97 0.32
N GLU A 494 -18.60 18.77 0.44
CA GLU A 494 -19.43 19.62 1.28
C GLU A 494 -19.76 18.83 2.55
N GLY A 495 -18.98 19.06 3.61
CA GLY A 495 -19.31 18.57 4.95
C GLY A 495 -20.53 19.30 5.56
N ARG A 496 -21.60 19.46 4.78
CA ARG A 496 -22.87 20.12 5.15
C ARG A 496 -24.02 19.15 5.40
N THR A 497 -23.77 17.85 5.42
CA THR A 497 -24.55 16.95 6.26
C THR A 497 -24.23 17.29 7.71
N LEU A 498 -25.24 17.19 8.60
CA LEU A 498 -25.03 17.21 10.04
C LEU A 498 -23.90 16.22 10.35
N ASP A 499 -22.66 16.70 10.57
CA ASP A 499 -21.54 15.84 10.89
C ASP A 499 -21.86 15.25 12.27
N PRO A 500 -22.31 13.98 12.33
CA PRO A 500 -22.80 13.37 13.55
C PRO A 500 -21.76 13.44 14.67
N THR A 501 -20.51 13.32 14.27
CA THR A 501 -19.35 13.35 15.13
C THR A 501 -19.08 14.76 15.65
N ARG A 502 -19.19 15.77 14.80
CA ARG A 502 -19.09 17.17 15.21
C ARG A 502 -20.22 17.55 16.17
N LEU A 503 -21.45 17.10 15.90
CA LEU A 503 -22.57 17.28 16.82
C LEU A 503 -22.27 16.61 18.16
N PHE A 504 -21.79 15.36 18.14
CA PHE A 504 -21.41 14.63 19.34
C PHE A 504 -20.35 15.37 20.16
N ARG A 505 -19.26 15.83 19.51
CA ARG A 505 -18.24 16.66 20.16
C ARG A 505 -18.83 17.94 20.75
N THR A 506 -19.73 18.61 20.03
CA THR A 506 -20.39 19.82 20.52
C THR A 506 -21.20 19.54 21.79
N VAL A 507 -21.90 18.40 21.85
CA VAL A 507 -22.60 17.95 23.06
C VAL A 507 -21.61 17.71 24.20
N LEU A 508 -20.49 17.02 23.95
CA LEU A 508 -19.45 16.79 24.97
C LEU A 508 -18.83 18.11 25.46
N ASP A 509 -18.55 19.05 24.57
CA ASP A 509 -17.97 20.35 24.91
C ASP A 509 -18.93 21.21 25.75
N VAL A 510 -20.23 21.15 25.46
CA VAL A 510 -21.26 21.81 26.28
C VAL A 510 -21.30 21.18 27.67
N LEU A 511 -21.26 19.84 27.77
CA LEU A 511 -21.19 19.14 29.07
C LEU A 511 -19.95 19.56 29.87
N LYS A 512 -18.77 19.60 29.24
CA LYS A 512 -17.52 20.08 29.86
C LYS A 512 -17.61 21.54 30.31
N THR A 513 -18.18 22.41 29.48
CA THR A 513 -18.38 23.84 29.79
C THR A 513 -19.23 24.03 31.06
N HIS A 514 -20.18 23.14 31.28
CA HIS A 514 -21.00 23.10 32.50
C HIS A 514 -20.40 22.23 33.63
N GLN A 515 -19.11 21.89 33.56
CA GLN A 515 -18.37 21.13 34.58
C GLN A 515 -18.94 19.73 34.85
N VAL A 516 -19.67 19.15 33.89
CA VAL A 516 -20.11 17.76 33.97
C VAL A 516 -18.92 16.85 33.68
N THR A 517 -18.60 15.94 34.61
CA THR A 517 -17.56 14.94 34.41
C THR A 517 -18.01 13.95 33.33
N VAL A 518 -17.35 13.98 32.16
CA VAL A 518 -17.59 13.01 31.09
C VAL A 518 -16.76 11.76 31.35
N ASP A 519 -17.35 10.79 32.05
CA ASP A 519 -16.74 9.49 32.27
C ASP A 519 -17.06 8.49 31.15
N LYS A 520 -16.45 7.30 31.23
CA LYS A 520 -16.61 6.23 30.23
C LYS A 520 -18.07 5.76 30.10
N ARG A 521 -18.87 5.90 31.16
CA ARG A 521 -20.27 5.47 31.19
C ARG A 521 -21.16 6.48 30.48
N LEU A 522 -21.01 7.77 30.80
CA LEU A 522 -21.74 8.84 30.13
C LEU A 522 -21.42 8.88 28.63
N LEU A 523 -20.15 8.67 28.26
CA LEU A 523 -19.75 8.57 26.85
C LEU A 523 -20.48 7.42 26.14
N ALA A 524 -20.49 6.23 26.75
CA ALA A 524 -21.17 5.05 26.19
C ALA A 524 -22.69 5.25 26.09
N ASP A 525 -23.31 5.88 27.09
CA ASP A 525 -24.75 6.18 27.10
C ASP A 525 -25.10 7.19 25.98
N LEU A 526 -24.26 8.21 25.77
CA LEU A 526 -24.43 9.16 24.66
C LEU A 526 -24.22 8.49 23.30
N GLN A 527 -23.21 7.62 23.16
CA GLN A 527 -22.96 6.86 21.93
C GLN A 527 -24.16 5.95 21.61
N ALA A 528 -24.70 5.26 22.60
CA ALA A 528 -25.90 4.45 22.47
C ALA A 528 -27.11 5.29 22.03
N ALA A 529 -27.32 6.46 22.64
CA ALA A 529 -28.40 7.36 22.26
C ALA A 529 -28.28 7.85 20.80
N PHE A 530 -27.07 8.19 20.34
CA PHE A 530 -26.86 8.58 18.94
C PHE A 530 -27.13 7.41 17.98
N LYS A 531 -26.66 6.22 18.32
CA LYS A 531 -26.89 4.99 17.53
C LYS A 531 -28.37 4.59 17.45
N GLU A 532 -29.10 4.67 18.56
CA GLU A 532 -30.54 4.41 18.61
C GLU A 532 -31.35 5.37 17.74
N ASN A 533 -30.83 6.58 17.52
CA ASN A 533 -31.45 7.58 16.64
C ASN A 533 -30.90 7.56 15.20
N HIS A 534 -30.20 6.49 14.81
CA HIS A 534 -29.61 6.32 13.47
C HIS A 534 -28.60 7.40 13.09
N VAL A 535 -27.92 7.98 14.10
CA VAL A 535 -26.87 8.98 13.92
C VAL A 535 -25.52 8.28 14.13
N GLU A 536 -24.88 7.85 13.05
CA GLU A 536 -23.57 7.19 13.09
C GLU A 536 -22.45 8.22 13.32
N ILE A 537 -21.78 8.12 14.47
CA ILE A 537 -20.63 8.96 14.80
C ILE A 537 -19.32 8.21 14.51
N ASN A 538 -18.28 8.93 14.09
CA ASN A 538 -16.93 8.41 14.02
C ASN A 538 -16.34 8.39 15.44
N GLU A 539 -16.28 7.22 16.06
CA GLU A 539 -15.83 7.07 17.44
C GLU A 539 -14.34 7.44 17.62
N ARG A 540 -13.55 7.48 16.54
CA ARG A 540 -12.14 7.92 16.56
C ARG A 540 -11.99 9.43 16.64
N GLU A 541 -12.83 10.17 15.96
CA GLU A 541 -12.85 11.62 16.07
C GLU A 541 -13.31 12.06 17.48
N VAL A 542 -14.15 11.28 18.14
CA VAL A 542 -14.59 11.56 19.53
C VAL A 542 -13.51 11.25 20.57
N GLN A 543 -12.42 10.57 20.20
CA GLN A 543 -11.36 10.24 21.15
C GLN A 543 -10.75 11.49 21.78
N PRO A 544 -10.42 11.43 23.07
CA PRO A 544 -9.89 12.58 23.79
C PRO A 544 -8.60 13.07 23.11
N MET A 545 -8.50 14.38 22.90
CA MET A 545 -7.28 14.99 22.38
C MET A 545 -6.18 14.89 23.45
N LEU A 546 -4.92 15.07 23.04
CA LEU A 546 -3.80 15.13 23.99
C LEU A 546 -4.07 16.10 25.15
N LYS A 547 -4.68 17.26 24.88
CA LYS A 547 -5.07 18.26 25.88
C LYS A 547 -6.14 17.78 26.87
N ASP A 548 -7.00 16.84 26.47
CA ASP A 548 -8.06 16.29 27.32
C ASP A 548 -7.52 15.18 28.25
N LEU A 549 -6.38 14.59 27.91
CA LEU A 549 -5.77 13.48 28.65
C LEU A 549 -4.69 13.91 29.63
N ILE A 550 -4.23 15.17 29.55
CA ILE A 550 -3.09 15.66 30.33
C ILE A 550 -3.55 16.71 31.34
N ASN A 551 -3.32 16.39 32.61
CA ASN A 551 -3.43 17.33 33.72
C ASN A 551 -2.05 17.84 34.18
N ASP A 552 -2.01 18.77 35.13
CA ASP A 552 -0.75 19.35 35.64
C ASP A 552 0.16 18.31 36.32
N HIS A 553 -0.41 17.29 36.98
CA HIS A 553 0.37 16.22 37.62
C HIS A 553 1.05 15.28 36.62
N GLN A 554 0.55 15.22 35.40
CA GLN A 554 1.08 14.37 34.33
C GLN A 554 2.16 15.09 33.48
N ILE A 555 2.43 16.36 33.76
CA ILE A 555 3.52 17.14 33.15
C ILE A 555 4.67 17.25 34.13
N GLN A 556 5.79 16.62 33.81
CA GLN A 556 7.00 16.61 34.63
C GLN A 556 8.12 17.38 33.91
N LEU A 557 8.47 18.55 34.41
CA LEU A 557 9.48 19.41 33.78
C LEU A 557 10.86 19.23 34.43
N GLN A 558 11.92 19.26 33.61
CA GLN A 558 13.32 19.26 34.02
C GLN A 558 13.68 18.15 35.02
N GLN A 559 13.17 16.93 34.79
CA GLN A 559 13.46 15.80 35.65
C GLN A 559 14.91 15.34 35.49
N LYS A 560 15.51 14.92 36.61
CA LYS A 560 16.85 14.33 36.62
C LYS A 560 16.69 12.81 36.56
N ALA A 561 17.26 12.20 35.54
CA ALA A 561 17.36 10.76 35.40
C ALA A 561 18.84 10.38 35.30
N ASP A 562 19.22 9.26 35.92
CA ASP A 562 20.60 8.78 35.87
C ASP A 562 20.91 8.04 34.56
N ASP A 563 19.94 7.25 34.08
CA ASP A 563 20.01 6.51 32.82
C ASP A 563 18.63 6.44 32.14
N TRP A 564 18.56 5.70 31.03
CA TRP A 564 17.33 5.56 30.25
C TRP A 564 16.27 4.72 30.97
N GLU A 565 16.65 3.76 31.82
CA GLU A 565 15.70 2.95 32.61
C GLU A 565 15.02 3.83 33.66
N ASP A 566 15.80 4.63 34.36
CA ASP A 566 15.32 5.60 35.35
C ASP A 566 14.44 6.66 34.68
N ALA A 567 14.81 7.13 33.49
CA ALA A 567 14.00 8.08 32.72
C ALA A 567 12.60 7.52 32.38
N ILE A 568 12.50 6.23 32.02
CA ILE A 568 11.21 5.54 31.81
C ILE A 568 10.41 5.46 33.13
N ARG A 569 11.06 5.07 34.23
CA ARG A 569 10.41 4.96 35.56
C ARG A 569 9.86 6.29 36.03
N ILE A 570 10.62 7.37 35.88
CA ILE A 570 10.21 8.74 36.21
C ILE A 570 9.02 9.14 35.32
N SER A 571 9.13 8.93 34.01
CA SER A 571 8.07 9.33 33.08
C SER A 571 6.74 8.61 33.37
N ALA A 572 6.79 7.32 33.72
CA ALA A 572 5.60 6.52 34.01
C ALA A 572 5.01 6.75 35.41
N LYS A 573 5.74 7.39 36.33
CA LYS A 573 5.36 7.50 37.75
C LYS A 573 3.97 8.13 37.98
N PRO A 574 3.58 9.26 37.35
CA PRO A 574 2.25 9.81 37.56
C PRO A 574 1.13 8.84 37.17
N LEU A 575 1.31 8.08 36.07
CA LEU A 575 0.32 7.08 35.65
C LEU A 575 0.23 5.91 36.63
N LEU A 576 1.34 5.54 37.27
CA LEU A 576 1.34 4.50 38.30
C LEU A 576 0.64 4.99 39.56
N ASP A 577 0.97 6.20 40.02
CA ASP A 577 0.44 6.79 41.26
C ASP A 577 -1.08 7.05 41.15
N GLU A 578 -1.58 7.37 39.95
CA GLU A 578 -3.01 7.58 39.67
C GLU A 578 -3.77 6.31 39.23
N ASP A 579 -3.13 5.13 39.32
CA ASP A 579 -3.70 3.81 38.96
C ASP A 579 -4.15 3.66 37.49
N TYR A 580 -3.45 4.31 36.56
CA TYR A 580 -3.65 4.12 35.11
C TYR A 580 -2.92 2.89 34.58
N ILE A 581 -1.79 2.54 35.20
CA ILE A 581 -0.95 1.40 34.84
C ILE A 581 -0.55 0.61 36.09
N THR A 582 -0.07 -0.62 35.88
CA THR A 582 0.54 -1.42 36.94
C THR A 582 2.07 -1.29 36.92
N LYS A 583 2.73 -1.72 38.01
CA LYS A 583 4.21 -1.84 38.04
C LYS A 583 4.75 -2.76 36.94
N ASN A 584 3.97 -3.79 36.56
CA ASN A 584 4.33 -4.71 35.49
C ASN A 584 4.46 -3.99 34.15
N TYR A 585 3.61 -3.01 33.87
CA TYR A 585 3.66 -2.22 32.64
C TYR A 585 4.99 -1.46 32.50
N ILE A 586 5.50 -0.89 33.60
CA ILE A 586 6.81 -0.20 33.61
C ILE A 586 7.94 -1.19 33.32
N GLN A 587 7.90 -2.35 33.97
CA GLN A 587 8.93 -3.37 33.75
C GLN A 587 8.87 -3.91 32.32
N ALA A 588 7.68 -4.12 31.77
CA ALA A 588 7.49 -4.55 30.37
C ALA A 588 8.07 -3.54 29.37
N MET A 589 7.91 -2.23 29.60
CA MET A 589 8.57 -1.20 28.77
C MET A 589 10.09 -1.34 28.79
N ILE A 590 10.68 -1.48 29.99
CA ILE A 590 12.14 -1.59 30.16
C ILE A 590 12.67 -2.88 29.52
N ASP A 591 12.01 -4.01 29.78
CA ASP A 591 12.40 -5.32 29.24
C ASP A 591 12.30 -5.33 27.71
N SER A 592 11.31 -4.64 27.15
CA SER A 592 11.17 -4.47 25.70
C SER A 592 12.33 -3.67 25.11
N VAL A 593 12.75 -2.57 25.74
CA VAL A 593 13.93 -1.81 25.28
C VAL A 593 15.22 -2.63 25.39
N LYS A 594 15.37 -3.45 26.44
CA LYS A 594 16.51 -4.39 26.57
C LYS A 594 16.52 -5.44 25.47
N LYS A 595 15.35 -5.96 25.11
CA LYS A 595 15.20 -7.05 24.15
C LYS A 595 15.29 -6.59 22.70
N PHE A 596 14.66 -5.46 22.36
CA PHE A 596 14.47 -4.99 20.99
C PHE A 596 15.32 -3.75 20.66
N GLY A 597 16.07 -3.24 21.61
CA GLY A 597 16.81 -1.98 21.47
C GLY A 597 15.91 -0.76 21.64
N PRO A 598 16.40 0.45 21.32
CA PRO A 598 15.74 1.72 21.63
C PRO A 598 14.59 2.07 20.68
N TYR A 599 13.66 1.14 20.44
CA TYR A 599 12.52 1.32 19.53
C TYR A 599 11.59 2.48 19.94
N ILE A 600 11.55 2.78 21.24
CA ILE A 600 10.76 3.89 21.78
C ILE A 600 11.30 5.27 21.38
N VAL A 601 12.54 5.37 20.87
CA VAL A 601 13.10 6.64 20.38
C VAL A 601 12.61 6.86 18.95
N ILE A 602 11.48 7.55 18.85
CA ILE A 602 10.68 7.65 17.62
C ILE A 602 11.01 8.87 16.75
N GLY A 603 11.84 9.79 17.25
CA GLY A 603 12.29 10.95 16.49
C GLY A 603 13.36 11.72 17.26
N PRO A 604 14.00 12.73 16.62
CA PRO A 604 15.10 13.46 17.23
C PRO A 604 14.73 14.02 18.60
N ALA A 605 15.48 13.63 19.63
CA ALA A 605 15.30 14.03 21.02
C ALA A 605 13.95 13.63 21.67
N ILE A 606 13.15 12.73 21.07
CA ILE A 606 11.84 12.29 21.60
C ILE A 606 11.81 10.78 21.78
N ALA A 607 11.36 10.34 22.96
CA ALA A 607 10.97 8.96 23.22
C ALA A 607 9.47 8.82 23.54
N LEU A 608 8.86 7.71 23.12
CA LEU A 608 7.50 7.30 23.42
C LEU A 608 7.51 5.95 24.16
N ALA A 609 7.61 6.01 25.48
CA ALA A 609 7.58 4.86 26.36
C ALA A 609 6.16 4.29 26.44
N HIS A 610 5.98 3.04 26.01
CA HIS A 610 4.72 2.32 26.12
C HIS A 610 4.97 0.81 25.94
N ALA A 611 4.04 0.00 26.44
CA ALA A 611 4.01 -1.45 26.29
C ALA A 611 2.62 -1.87 25.78
N ARG A 612 2.36 -3.17 25.65
CA ARG A 612 1.04 -3.60 25.17
C ARG A 612 -0.02 -3.44 26.27
N PRO A 613 -1.29 -3.20 25.92
CA PRO A 613 -2.36 -3.06 26.90
C PRO A 613 -2.43 -4.24 27.89
N GLU A 614 -2.23 -5.47 27.40
CA GLU A 614 -2.22 -6.69 28.21
C GLU A 614 -1.11 -6.77 29.27
N ASP A 615 -0.04 -5.97 29.14
CA ASP A 615 1.07 -5.92 30.09
C ASP A 615 0.73 -5.13 31.37
N GLY A 616 -0.46 -4.54 31.42
CA GLY A 616 -1.04 -4.00 32.64
C GLY A 616 -1.51 -2.55 32.56
N THR A 617 -2.06 -2.14 31.42
CA THR A 617 -2.81 -0.88 31.32
C THR A 617 -4.20 -1.05 31.94
N LYS A 618 -4.64 -0.07 32.73
CA LYS A 618 -5.98 0.00 33.32
C LYS A 618 -6.86 1.08 32.67
N LYS A 619 -6.26 2.22 32.31
CA LYS A 619 -6.95 3.40 31.75
C LYS A 619 -6.09 4.07 30.68
N LEU A 620 -6.74 4.76 29.75
CA LEU A 620 -6.06 5.60 28.77
C LEU A 620 -5.40 6.78 29.51
N GLY A 621 -4.09 6.96 29.35
CA GLY A 621 -3.36 8.05 30.02
C GLY A 621 -2.07 8.40 29.30
N VAL A 622 -1.64 9.65 29.46
CA VAL A 622 -0.41 10.16 28.87
C VAL A 622 0.33 11.00 29.91
N THR A 623 1.64 10.83 30.02
CA THR A 623 2.51 11.80 30.70
C THR A 623 3.49 12.40 29.71
N ILE A 624 3.94 13.61 30.02
CA ILE A 624 5.02 14.26 29.29
C ILE A 624 6.11 14.64 30.28
N THR A 625 7.33 14.22 29.99
CA THR A 625 8.49 14.43 30.85
C THR A 625 9.59 15.12 30.05
N THR A 626 10.08 16.28 30.51
CA THR A 626 11.29 16.89 29.97
C THR A 626 12.46 16.60 30.90
N LEU A 627 13.62 16.25 30.32
CA LEU A 627 14.82 15.88 31.06
C LEU A 627 15.75 17.08 31.25
N ALA A 628 16.24 17.28 32.47
CA ALA A 628 17.19 18.36 32.79
C ALA A 628 18.54 18.19 32.07
N LYS A 629 18.92 16.94 31.80
CA LYS A 629 20.06 16.58 30.95
C LYS A 629 19.57 15.57 29.92
N PRO A 630 19.89 15.75 28.63
CA PRO A 630 19.54 14.75 27.62
C PRO A 630 20.17 13.39 27.93
N ILE A 631 19.42 12.30 27.72
CA ILE A 631 19.84 10.93 28.04
C ILE A 631 19.95 10.10 26.75
N ASN A 632 21.02 9.32 26.62
CA ASN A 632 21.18 8.39 25.50
C ASN A 632 20.46 7.08 25.81
N PHE A 633 19.56 6.68 24.93
CA PHE A 633 18.88 5.38 24.97
C PHE A 633 19.62 4.32 24.14
N GLY A 634 20.65 4.72 23.38
CA GLY A 634 21.41 3.89 22.46
C GLY A 634 20.94 4.00 21.00
N ASN A 635 20.10 4.97 20.65
CA ASN A 635 19.62 5.17 19.28
C ASN A 635 20.66 6.01 18.49
N PRO A 636 21.18 5.54 17.34
CA PRO A 636 22.29 6.20 16.66
C PRO A 636 21.94 7.57 16.06
N ASP A 637 20.68 7.80 15.70
CA ASP A 637 20.27 8.97 14.91
C ASP A 637 19.49 10.00 15.72
N ASN A 638 18.75 9.54 16.73
CA ASN A 638 17.76 10.36 17.43
C ASN A 638 18.17 10.71 18.87
N ASP A 639 19.22 10.07 19.40
CA ASP A 639 19.78 10.44 20.69
C ASP A 639 20.57 11.77 20.62
N PRO A 640 20.70 12.49 21.75
CA PRO A 640 20.12 12.17 23.06
C PRO A 640 18.65 12.59 23.20
N VAL A 641 17.88 11.81 23.96
CA VAL A 641 16.47 12.09 24.29
C VAL A 641 16.36 13.27 25.27
N LYS A 642 15.47 14.22 24.96
CA LYS A 642 15.13 15.37 25.81
C LYS A 642 13.71 15.29 26.38
N ILE A 643 12.78 14.71 25.63
CA ILE A 643 11.36 14.63 25.99
C ILE A 643 10.91 13.17 25.92
N ILE A 644 10.22 12.70 26.96
CA ILE A 644 9.63 11.37 27.04
C ILE A 644 8.11 11.51 27.18
N PHE A 645 7.38 10.86 26.30
CA PHE A 645 5.96 10.61 26.43
C PHE A 645 5.78 9.21 27.00
N CYS A 646 5.10 9.04 28.13
CA CYS A 646 4.62 7.72 28.55
C CYS A 646 3.16 7.58 28.16
N LEU A 647 2.85 6.59 27.33
CA LEU A 647 1.49 6.34 26.86
C LEU A 647 0.97 5.01 27.42
N ALA A 648 -0.19 5.07 28.07
CA ALA A 648 -0.96 3.92 28.49
C ALA A 648 -2.19 3.81 27.59
N ALA A 649 -2.17 2.92 26.61
CA ALA A 649 -3.30 2.66 25.73
C ALA A 649 -4.10 1.43 26.20
N ILE A 650 -5.42 1.47 26.08
CA ILE A 650 -6.33 0.37 26.48
C ILE A 650 -6.77 -0.50 25.30
N ASP A 651 -6.53 -0.04 24.07
CA ASP A 651 -6.82 -0.74 22.82
C ASP A 651 -5.94 -0.17 21.68
N ASN A 652 -6.13 -0.66 20.45
CA ASN A 652 -5.32 -0.26 19.29
C ASN A 652 -5.73 1.08 18.66
N TYR A 653 -6.75 1.78 19.17
CA TYR A 653 -7.37 2.92 18.48
C TYR A 653 -7.57 4.17 19.36
N SER A 654 -7.74 3.99 20.66
CA SER A 654 -8.06 5.03 21.66
C SER A 654 -6.98 6.09 21.82
N HIS A 655 -5.75 5.82 21.35
CA HIS A 655 -4.61 6.72 21.41
C HIS A 655 -4.27 7.40 20.08
N LEU A 656 -5.01 7.20 18.99
CA LEU A 656 -4.60 7.70 17.67
C LEU A 656 -4.50 9.24 17.60
N ASN A 657 -5.41 9.96 18.26
CA ASN A 657 -5.33 11.43 18.36
C ASN A 657 -4.10 11.89 19.15
N VAL A 658 -3.68 11.11 20.15
CA VAL A 658 -2.42 11.34 20.89
C VAL A 658 -1.22 11.11 19.97
N MET A 659 -1.21 10.00 19.22
CA MET A 659 -0.14 9.71 18.27
C MET A 659 -0.01 10.80 17.21
N LYS A 660 -1.13 11.32 16.68
CA LYS A 660 -1.11 12.43 15.72
C LYS A 660 -0.44 13.68 16.30
N ALA A 661 -0.77 14.04 17.54
CA ALA A 661 -0.13 15.17 18.21
C ALA A 661 1.38 14.95 18.43
N ILE A 662 1.79 13.74 18.80
CA ILE A 662 3.19 13.38 18.98
C ILE A 662 3.94 13.43 17.63
N VAL A 663 3.38 12.87 16.55
CA VAL A 663 3.96 12.93 15.20
C VAL A 663 4.13 14.36 14.72
N GLN A 664 3.14 15.22 14.95
CA GLN A 664 3.25 16.66 14.64
C GLN A 664 4.39 17.32 15.42
N LEU A 665 4.59 16.93 16.69
CA LEU A 665 5.68 17.45 17.50
C LEU A 665 7.06 16.95 17.03
N ILE A 666 7.20 15.67 16.70
CA ILE A 666 8.42 15.11 16.06
C ILE A 666 8.76 15.89 14.79
N ASN A 667 7.74 16.41 14.12
CA ASN A 667 7.93 17.13 12.88
C ASN A 667 8.46 18.57 13.04
N ASP A 668 8.48 19.11 14.26
CA ASP A 668 8.84 20.50 14.59
C ASP A 668 9.97 20.58 15.63
N GLN A 669 11.22 20.51 15.15
CA GLN A 669 12.41 20.53 16.01
C GLN A 669 12.51 21.79 16.87
N GLN A 670 12.08 22.94 16.34
CA GLN A 670 12.12 24.21 17.06
C GLN A 670 11.19 24.15 18.28
N LYS A 671 9.99 23.60 18.10
CA LYS A 671 9.03 23.41 19.19
C LYS A 671 9.54 22.40 20.23
N VAL A 672 10.20 21.32 19.81
CA VAL A 672 10.84 20.35 20.72
C VAL A 672 11.88 21.03 21.61
N ASP A 673 12.77 21.84 21.02
CA ASP A 673 13.80 22.54 21.78
C ASP A 673 13.22 23.59 22.74
N GLN A 674 12.15 24.27 22.33
CA GLN A 674 11.43 25.21 23.20
C GLN A 674 10.80 24.50 24.40
N LEU A 675 10.09 23.39 24.18
CA LEU A 675 9.44 22.60 25.22
C LEU A 675 10.46 22.03 26.21
N ALA A 676 11.59 21.51 25.71
CA ALA A 676 12.64 20.89 26.52
C ALA A 676 13.30 21.86 27.52
N GLN A 677 13.20 23.18 27.31
CA GLN A 677 13.80 24.20 28.18
C GLN A 677 12.81 24.78 29.21
N GLN A 678 11.52 24.44 29.13
CA GLN A 678 10.53 25.03 30.02
C GLN A 678 10.66 24.51 31.45
N THR A 679 10.37 25.41 32.39
CA THR A 679 10.31 25.16 33.84
C THR A 679 8.95 25.48 34.44
N ASP A 680 8.07 26.12 33.66
CA ASP A 680 6.70 26.47 34.04
C ASP A 680 5.67 25.66 33.23
N ILE A 681 4.73 25.03 33.94
CA ILE A 681 3.73 24.14 33.34
C ILE A 681 2.79 24.91 32.40
N GLN A 682 2.40 26.14 32.74
CA GLN A 682 1.47 26.91 31.91
C GLN A 682 2.12 27.34 30.60
N THR A 683 3.35 27.84 30.67
CA THR A 683 4.14 28.20 29.49
C THR A 683 4.39 26.96 28.61
N PHE A 684 4.69 25.81 29.22
CA PHE A 684 4.82 24.55 28.50
C PHE A 684 3.53 24.15 27.75
N LYS A 685 2.37 24.23 28.41
CA LYS A 685 1.07 23.93 27.78
C LYS A 685 0.76 24.87 26.62
N ASN A 686 1.02 26.18 26.77
CA ASN A 686 0.78 27.17 25.72
C ASN A 686 1.60 26.86 24.45
N ILE A 687 2.88 26.50 24.62
CA ILE A 687 3.75 26.10 23.51
C ILE A 687 3.24 24.79 22.90
N LEU A 688 2.96 23.78 23.72
CA LEU A 688 2.52 22.46 23.25
C LEU A 688 1.23 22.53 22.42
N PHE A 689 0.25 23.31 22.86
CA PHE A 689 -1.08 23.39 22.24
C PHE A 689 -1.27 24.59 21.29
N ASN A 690 -0.24 25.40 21.06
CA ASN A 690 -0.29 26.61 20.22
C ASN A 690 -1.38 27.62 20.66
N GLU A 691 -1.64 27.75 21.95
CA GLU A 691 -2.56 28.74 22.47
C GLU A 691 -1.88 30.11 22.44
N LYS A 692 -2.32 30.99 21.52
CA LYS A 692 -1.92 32.41 21.58
C LYS A 692 -2.35 32.94 22.94
N THR A 693 -1.38 33.43 23.71
CA THR A 693 -1.60 34.19 24.94
C THR A 693 -2.58 35.32 24.63
N SER A 694 -3.83 35.10 24.98
CA SER A 694 -4.88 36.11 24.90
C SER A 694 -4.74 37.01 26.12
N LYS A 695 -3.70 37.83 26.13
CA LYS A 695 -3.55 38.98 27.05
C LYS A 695 -2.88 40.10 26.28
N GLU A 696 -3.38 41.32 26.53
CA GLU A 696 -3.20 42.58 25.79
C GLU A 696 -4.21 42.69 24.62
N THR A 697 -5.29 43.46 24.68
CA THR A 697 -5.54 44.75 25.35
C THR A 697 -7.04 44.93 25.57
N ILE A 698 -7.41 45.63 26.64
CA ILE A 698 -8.76 46.14 26.96
C ILE A 698 -9.27 47.05 25.83
#